data_AF-A0A847B2J0-F1
#
_entry.id   AF-A0A847B2J0-F1
#
_cell.length_a   1.000
_cell.length_b   1.000
_cell.length_c   1.000
_cell.angle_alpha   90.00
_cell.angle_beta   90.00
_cell.angle_gamma   90.00
#
_symmetry.space_group_name_H-M   'P 1'
#
loop_
_entity.id
_entity.type
_entity.pdbx_description
1 polymer ?
#
loop_
_entity_poly.entity_id
_entity_poly.type
_entity_poly.pdbx_seq_one_letter_code
_entity_poly.pdbx_strand_id
1 'polypeptide(L)'
;MNKNKVLTTSVIAGMLFAFAAALLVNANLQKEYKHGDYVFNENAYFVERIDDPTGFVKAHKFITPTDNKYNTQKTRSLGASLIGDIESVWNAYTGEGTKVAIIDDGFDYTHPEYTRSDGTSAILSTSRYYYVSGSSVLYQSYSTNPASIGESWNTEYEEWDTHGTATSTTAAAPMNNGGGVGIAPDADILALKIDFSFAAIDAAIKYAIAQDVDVINMSLGAYAQSFEDGFGDSQTGFSGVATYLQSACQQAYDAGIIVVAAAGNEATDYKSYPACNYKVIGVGAIGDWDSKGNADALAEFTNYVSASQTGEINVDILAPGYVYTAHKTGTESSPTRTYEDTQGTSFSSPIIAGAACLWKEKFPNGTPDQFLTQLQSSADGKDYYTSKMVPVSRWDSRLSDAGPSNITNGRLNVANLMNADDPYVTTVQSSLSISVGEQRQIDLDTYNGTITYSSGNTSVATVNSSGLVEGKGPGSTTITVTATKNSKTATDTISVTVDSAVATTSIAFEPNSVTLNTGQTYNAEETITVTPSNASRIFLFDSSNDSVATVNEDTGVVTAVGAGTASIDVISVYGKGDDTLAVTVTATSSGTYTIGWGTASGDNGTFTNFSAVSGTADGFLSYTTAQNNASSAPAYNDSSKELRLYYASNGSGCSITIAPLAGMIYTGFEITTSSGYSPT
;
A
#
# COMPACT_ATOMS: atom_id res chain seq x y z
N MET A 1 -1.93 44.06 79.08
CA MET A 1 -1.17 45.20 78.51
C MET A 1 -1.36 45.13 77.00
N ASN A 2 -2.19 45.97 76.38
CA ASN A 2 -1.77 47.24 75.74
C ASN A 2 -0.51 47.04 74.86
N LYS A 3 -0.48 47.32 73.55
CA LYS A 3 -1.23 48.32 72.75
C LYS A 3 -1.00 48.11 71.23
N ASN A 4 -2.06 48.43 70.47
CA ASN A 4 -2.10 49.14 69.17
C ASN A 4 -1.64 48.39 67.90
N LYS A 5 -2.56 47.98 67.01
CA LYS A 5 -3.26 48.78 65.96
C LYS A 5 -2.24 49.46 65.03
N VAL A 6 -2.18 49.11 63.74
CA VAL A 6 -3.12 49.62 62.72
C VAL A 6 -3.54 48.53 61.72
N LEU A 7 -4.86 48.29 61.63
CA LEU A 7 -5.54 47.89 60.39
C LEU A 7 -5.66 49.14 59.51
N THR A 8 -5.28 49.03 58.24
CA THR A 8 -5.99 49.71 57.15
C THR A 8 -6.21 48.70 56.04
N THR A 9 -7.40 48.12 56.06
CA THR A 9 -8.14 47.62 54.90
C THR A 9 -8.36 48.80 53.95
N SER A 10 -7.77 48.74 52.78
CA SER A 10 -8.20 49.49 51.60
C SER A 10 -7.64 48.79 50.36
N VAL A 11 -8.54 48.19 49.58
CA VAL A 11 -8.34 47.65 48.22
C VAL A 11 -7.51 46.35 48.18
N ILE A 12 -8.05 45.14 48.43
CA ILE A 12 -9.16 44.44 47.74
C ILE A 12 -8.97 44.44 46.22
N ALA A 13 -8.52 43.30 45.67
CA ALA A 13 -8.98 42.68 44.40
C ALA A 13 -7.92 41.80 43.67
N GLY A 14 -6.69 41.63 44.18
CA GLY A 14 -5.60 41.08 43.36
C GLY A 14 -5.23 39.60 43.52
N MET A 15 -5.11 39.05 44.73
CA MET A 15 -4.29 37.84 44.91
C MET A 15 -4.81 36.92 46.02
N LEU A 16 -6.06 36.50 45.88
CA LEU A 16 -6.67 35.47 46.72
C LEU A 16 -7.37 34.46 45.79
N PHE A 17 -6.60 33.78 44.93
CA PHE A 17 -7.17 32.79 43.98
C PHE A 17 -6.22 31.70 43.46
N ALA A 18 -5.12 31.38 44.15
CA ALA A 18 -4.11 30.48 43.59
C ALA A 18 -3.62 29.33 44.48
N PHE A 19 -4.32 28.93 45.55
CA PHE A 19 -3.89 27.74 46.31
C PHE A 19 -4.96 26.94 47.06
N ALA A 20 -6.26 27.18 46.84
CA ALA A 20 -7.33 26.50 47.60
C ALA A 20 -8.53 26.05 46.75
N ALA A 21 -8.29 25.60 45.52
CA ALA A 21 -9.31 25.00 44.65
C ALA A 21 -8.81 23.70 43.97
N ALA A 22 -7.92 22.93 44.61
CA ALA A 22 -7.35 21.72 44.01
C ALA A 22 -7.57 20.42 44.82
N LEU A 23 -8.37 20.44 45.89
CA LEU A 23 -8.85 19.21 46.53
C LEU A 23 -10.32 19.31 46.93
N LEU A 24 -11.10 18.36 46.38
CA LEU A 24 -12.50 18.01 46.66
C LEU A 24 -13.56 19.01 46.20
N VAL A 25 -14.18 18.73 45.04
CA VAL A 25 -15.52 18.11 44.97
C VAL A 25 -15.74 17.62 43.53
N ASN A 26 -16.15 16.36 43.47
CA ASN A 26 -16.71 15.64 42.33
C ASN A 26 -17.92 16.40 41.75
N ALA A 27 -17.82 16.96 40.55
CA ALA A 27 -18.96 17.25 39.65
C ALA A 27 -18.44 17.77 38.29
N ASN A 28 -18.66 16.99 37.25
CA ASN A 28 -18.86 17.39 35.85
C ASN A 28 -18.16 18.67 35.36
N LEU A 29 -16.98 18.49 34.78
CA LEU A 29 -16.74 18.98 33.41
C LEU A 29 -16.00 17.87 32.66
N GLN A 30 -16.79 16.94 32.14
CA GLN A 30 -16.45 16.28 30.88
C GLN A 30 -16.16 17.40 29.87
N LYS A 31 -14.90 17.57 29.49
CA LYS A 31 -14.60 18.26 28.24
C LYS A 31 -14.65 17.19 27.16
N GLU A 32 -15.79 17.13 26.50
CA GLU A 32 -15.95 16.45 25.23
C GLU A 32 -14.95 17.07 24.25
N TYR A 33 -14.06 16.24 23.70
CA TYR A 33 -13.35 16.55 22.47
C TYR A 33 -14.23 16.07 21.32
N LYS A 34 -14.47 16.94 20.33
CA LYS A 34 -15.30 16.62 19.17
C LYS A 34 -14.42 16.06 18.04
N HIS A 35 -15.04 15.27 17.16
CA HIS A 35 -14.46 14.91 15.87
C HIS A 35 -14.04 16.21 15.15
N GLY A 36 -12.72 16.41 14.95
CA GLY A 36 -12.14 17.63 14.38
C GLY A 36 -11.14 18.39 15.27
N ASP A 37 -10.82 17.92 16.48
CA ASP A 37 -9.79 18.56 17.33
C ASP A 37 -8.33 18.23 16.92
N TYR A 38 -8.10 17.87 15.65
CA TYR A 38 -6.76 17.77 15.07
C TYR A 38 -6.34 19.13 14.53
N VAL A 39 -5.24 19.67 15.05
CA VAL A 39 -4.43 20.58 14.24
C VAL A 39 -3.72 19.70 13.23
N PHE A 40 -4.06 19.84 11.94
CA PHE A 40 -3.20 19.36 10.88
C PHE A 40 -1.86 20.08 11.01
N ASN A 41 -0.88 19.38 11.56
CA ASN A 41 0.51 19.65 11.29
C ASN A 41 1.23 18.31 11.17
N GLU A 42 2.15 18.27 10.23
CA GLU A 42 2.88 17.10 9.74
C GLU A 42 3.45 16.25 10.89
N ASN A 43 3.35 14.91 10.76
CA ASN A 43 3.69 13.83 11.70
C ASN A 43 2.51 13.27 12.54
N ALA A 44 1.85 12.24 12.02
CA ALA A 44 0.83 11.49 12.75
C ALA A 44 1.47 10.57 13.81
N TYR A 45 1.20 10.83 15.08
CA TYR A 45 1.46 9.89 16.18
C TYR A 45 0.17 9.11 16.47
N PHE A 46 0.27 7.78 16.52
CA PHE A 46 -0.73 6.95 17.20
C PHE A 46 -0.21 6.58 18.57
N VAL A 47 -1.06 6.68 19.58
CA VAL A 47 -0.73 6.39 20.96
C VAL A 47 -1.34 5.03 21.30
N GLU A 48 -0.52 3.99 21.41
CA GLU A 48 -0.97 2.67 21.87
C GLU A 48 -0.88 2.62 23.40
N ARG A 49 -2.02 2.36 24.06
CA ARG A 49 -2.04 2.10 25.49
C ARG A 49 -1.58 0.68 25.75
N ILE A 50 -0.28 0.53 26.02
CA ILE A 50 0.26 -0.64 26.69
C ILE A 50 -0.05 -0.49 28.18
N ASP A 51 -0.85 -1.39 28.76
CA ASP A 51 -1.06 -1.44 30.21
C ASP A 51 0.23 -1.94 30.90
N ASP A 52 1.20 -1.04 31.02
CA ASP A 52 2.36 -1.16 31.89
C ASP A 52 1.93 -0.85 33.34
N PRO A 53 2.37 -1.63 34.37
CA PRO A 53 2.12 -1.36 35.79
C PRO A 53 2.45 0.06 36.28
N THR A 54 3.22 0.83 35.53
CA THR A 54 3.65 2.20 35.82
C THR A 54 2.75 3.28 35.23
N GLY A 55 1.80 2.92 34.35
CA GLY A 55 0.82 3.85 33.78
C GLY A 55 1.34 4.77 32.67
N PHE A 56 2.49 4.45 32.04
CA PHE A 56 2.99 5.16 30.87
C PHE A 56 2.41 4.60 29.56
N VAL A 57 2.28 5.47 28.56
CA VAL A 57 1.71 5.16 27.24
C VAL A 57 2.81 5.28 26.19
N LYS A 58 2.94 4.31 25.27
CA LYS A 58 3.95 4.35 24.21
C LYS A 58 3.31 4.90 22.93
N ALA A 59 3.79 6.06 22.47
CA ALA A 59 3.36 6.64 21.20
C ALA A 59 4.23 6.10 20.06
N HIS A 60 3.60 5.59 19.01
CA HIS A 60 4.24 5.21 17.76
C HIS A 60 4.01 6.34 16.74
N LYS A 61 5.10 6.93 16.26
CA LYS A 61 5.05 7.87 15.13
C LYS A 61 4.93 7.05 13.87
N PHE A 62 3.86 7.22 13.10
CA PHE A 62 3.82 6.68 11.75
C PHE A 62 4.60 7.64 10.87
N ILE A 63 5.71 7.16 10.31
CA ILE A 63 6.55 7.94 9.43
C ILE A 63 6.09 7.64 8.00
N THR A 64 5.12 8.41 7.52
CA THR A 64 4.77 8.44 6.11
C THR A 64 5.60 9.52 5.43
N PRO A 65 6.47 9.18 4.46
CA PRO A 65 7.14 10.20 3.67
C PRO A 65 6.14 11.14 3.02
N THR A 66 6.38 12.44 3.17
CA THR A 66 5.61 13.45 2.42
C THR A 66 6.40 14.04 1.26
N ASP A 67 7.61 13.53 1.06
CA ASP A 67 8.54 13.87 0.00
C ASP A 67 7.89 13.64 -1.37
N ASN A 68 7.88 14.68 -2.18
CA ASN A 68 7.04 14.75 -3.38
C ASN A 68 7.46 13.79 -4.52
N LYS A 69 8.60 13.10 -4.40
CA LYS A 69 9.08 12.06 -5.31
C LYS A 69 8.96 10.65 -4.72
N TYR A 70 8.67 10.53 -3.43
CA TYR A 70 8.65 9.24 -2.77
C TYR A 70 7.63 8.26 -3.36
N ASN A 71 6.42 8.71 -3.71
CA ASN A 71 5.43 7.82 -4.33
C ASN A 71 5.92 7.24 -5.67
N THR A 72 6.65 8.03 -6.46
CA THR A 72 7.29 7.56 -7.70
C THR A 72 8.41 6.57 -7.38
N GLN A 73 9.27 6.92 -6.42
CA GLN A 73 10.37 6.06 -5.96
C GLN A 73 9.87 4.71 -5.42
N LYS A 74 8.79 4.71 -4.64
CA LYS A 74 8.10 3.52 -4.12
C LYS A 74 7.59 2.63 -5.24
N THR A 75 6.95 3.23 -6.24
CA THR A 75 6.44 2.47 -7.39
C THR A 75 7.56 1.87 -8.23
N ARG A 76 8.67 2.61 -8.39
CA ARG A 76 9.76 2.25 -9.30
C ARG A 76 10.82 1.33 -8.69
N SER A 77 11.07 1.43 -7.39
CA SER A 77 12.31 0.89 -6.80
C SER A 77 12.24 0.48 -5.34
N LEU A 78 11.26 0.98 -4.57
CA LEU A 78 11.12 0.68 -3.13
C LEU A 78 9.80 -0.02 -2.79
N GLY A 79 9.21 -0.72 -3.78
CA GLY A 79 7.94 -1.42 -3.60
C GLY A 79 8.06 -2.56 -2.59
N ALA A 80 6.98 -2.88 -1.90
CA ALA A 80 6.96 -3.93 -0.89
C ALA A 80 7.30 -5.33 -1.46
N SER A 81 7.00 -5.55 -2.74
CA SER A 81 7.37 -6.76 -3.48
C SER A 81 8.86 -6.83 -3.84
N LEU A 82 9.62 -5.74 -3.69
CA LEU A 82 11.04 -5.66 -4.04
C LEU A 82 11.95 -5.67 -2.82
N ILE A 83 11.59 -4.91 -1.77
CA ILE A 83 12.45 -4.71 -0.59
C ILE A 83 11.71 -4.93 0.74
N GLY A 84 10.46 -5.40 0.70
CA GLY A 84 9.59 -5.49 1.88
C GLY A 84 8.95 -4.15 2.25
N ASP A 85 8.10 -4.18 3.29
CA ASP A 85 7.38 -3.00 3.78
C ASP A 85 8.30 -2.04 4.56
N ILE A 86 9.04 -1.21 3.83
CA ILE A 86 10.00 -0.25 4.38
C ILE A 86 9.34 0.85 5.24
N GLU A 87 8.10 1.24 4.93
CA GLU A 87 7.36 2.26 5.70
C GLU A 87 7.06 1.75 7.11
N SER A 88 6.68 0.48 7.25
CA SER A 88 6.52 -0.15 8.57
C SER A 88 7.83 -0.20 9.36
N VAL A 89 8.99 -0.30 8.70
CA VAL A 89 10.29 -0.26 9.36
C VAL A 89 10.58 1.14 9.89
N TRP A 90 10.31 2.20 9.11
CA TRP A 90 10.52 3.59 9.53
C TRP A 90 9.70 4.01 10.74
N ASN A 91 8.59 3.33 11.04
CA ASN A 91 7.85 3.56 12.29
C ASN A 91 8.66 3.18 13.55
N ALA A 92 9.73 2.41 13.40
CA ALA A 92 10.57 1.91 14.49
C ALA A 92 12.06 2.25 14.36
N TYR A 93 12.59 2.28 13.14
CA TYR A 93 14.01 2.51 12.85
C TYR A 93 14.14 3.31 11.56
N THR A 94 14.89 4.40 11.59
CA THR A 94 15.13 5.30 10.45
C THR A 94 16.60 5.42 10.10
N GLY A 95 17.48 4.72 10.82
CA GLY A 95 18.93 4.86 10.77
C GLY A 95 19.46 5.89 11.76
N GLU A 96 18.63 6.37 12.69
CA GLU A 96 19.01 7.40 13.66
C GLU A 96 20.25 6.94 14.46
N GLY A 97 21.25 7.82 14.53
CA GLY A 97 22.49 7.57 15.28
C GLY A 97 23.47 6.62 14.58
N THR A 98 23.18 6.18 13.35
CA THR A 98 24.11 5.39 12.52
C THR A 98 24.82 6.24 11.49
N LYS A 99 25.98 5.79 11.01
CA LYS A 99 26.75 6.46 9.95
C LYS A 99 27.04 5.51 8.79
N VAL A 100 26.76 5.96 7.57
CA VAL A 100 27.13 5.29 6.33
C VAL A 100 28.21 6.07 5.60
N ALA A 101 29.35 5.43 5.33
CA ALA A 101 30.35 5.98 4.42
C ALA A 101 30.02 5.58 2.98
N ILE A 102 29.97 6.57 2.09
CA ILE A 102 29.79 6.36 0.65
C ILE A 102 31.11 6.73 -0.01
N ILE A 103 31.78 5.76 -0.61
CA ILE A 103 33.05 5.96 -1.34
C ILE A 103 32.74 5.95 -2.84
N ASP A 104 32.86 7.09 -3.50
CA ASP A 104 32.35 7.29 -4.86
C ASP A 104 33.06 8.45 -5.62
N ASP A 105 32.66 8.73 -6.85
CA ASP A 105 33.23 9.71 -7.79
C ASP A 105 33.03 11.18 -7.40
N GLY A 106 32.01 11.48 -6.58
CA GLY A 106 31.60 12.85 -6.34
C GLY A 106 30.22 13.01 -5.73
N PHE A 107 29.97 14.17 -5.13
CA PHE A 107 28.70 14.49 -4.48
C PHE A 107 28.32 15.95 -4.71
N ASP A 108 27.08 16.23 -5.12
CA ASP A 108 26.52 17.59 -5.09
C ASP A 108 26.13 17.92 -3.65
N TYR A 109 27.12 18.31 -2.84
CA TYR A 109 26.91 18.69 -1.43
C TYR A 109 25.89 19.82 -1.22
N THR A 110 25.55 20.54 -2.28
CA THR A 110 24.55 21.62 -2.26
C THR A 110 23.17 21.15 -2.70
N HIS A 111 23.01 19.85 -2.96
CA HIS A 111 21.74 19.27 -3.33
C HIS A 111 20.76 19.38 -2.15
N PRO A 112 19.55 19.93 -2.35
CA PRO A 112 18.59 20.15 -1.27
C PRO A 112 18.19 18.84 -0.59
N GLU A 113 18.32 17.70 -1.29
CA GLU A 113 18.08 16.37 -0.73
C GLU A 113 18.83 16.13 0.57
N TYR A 114 20.08 16.59 0.69
CA TYR A 114 20.85 16.36 1.90
C TYR A 114 20.44 17.24 3.09
N THR A 115 19.44 18.12 2.91
CA THR A 115 18.99 19.01 3.98
C THR A 115 17.92 18.30 4.79
N ARG A 116 18.14 18.14 6.10
CA ARG A 116 17.14 17.61 7.02
C ARG A 116 16.04 18.64 7.27
N SER A 117 14.92 18.18 7.83
CA SER A 117 13.77 19.04 8.16
C SER A 117 14.10 20.17 9.15
N ASP A 118 15.15 20.02 9.96
CA ASP A 118 15.66 21.06 10.87
C ASP A 118 16.69 22.02 10.23
N GLY A 119 16.99 21.84 8.94
CA GLY A 119 17.94 22.63 8.17
C GLY A 119 19.41 22.20 8.32
N THR A 120 19.70 21.14 9.09
CA THR A 120 21.04 20.55 9.15
C THR A 120 21.32 19.70 7.91
N SER A 121 22.60 19.42 7.63
CA SER A 121 22.97 18.53 6.52
C SER A 121 23.09 17.09 7.02
N ALA A 122 22.60 16.14 6.23
CA ALA A 122 22.90 14.72 6.39
C ALA A 122 24.35 14.36 6.07
N ILE A 123 25.05 15.20 5.30
CA ILE A 123 26.46 15.01 5.02
C ILE A 123 27.29 15.49 6.21
N LEU A 124 28.13 14.60 6.75
CA LEU A 124 29.04 14.91 7.82
C LEU A 124 30.10 15.91 7.37
N SER A 125 30.38 16.92 8.20
CA SER A 125 31.44 17.91 7.95
C SER A 125 32.85 17.31 7.93
N THR A 126 33.01 16.05 8.32
CA THR A 126 34.27 15.31 8.25
C THR A 126 34.47 14.57 6.92
N SER A 127 33.56 14.75 5.95
CA SER A 127 33.67 14.26 4.57
C SER A 127 34.93 14.77 3.87
N ARG A 128 35.49 13.97 2.95
CA ARG A 128 36.82 14.20 2.35
C ARG A 128 36.88 13.78 0.88
N TYR A 129 37.85 14.37 0.17
CA TYR A 129 38.30 13.90 -1.13
C TYR A 129 39.71 13.31 -1.00
N TYR A 130 39.90 12.07 -1.43
CA TYR A 130 41.20 11.38 -1.52
C TYR A 130 41.67 11.26 -2.97
N TYR A 131 42.94 11.58 -3.22
CA TYR A 131 43.54 11.50 -4.54
C TYR A 131 45.04 11.22 -4.46
N VAL A 132 45.60 10.70 -5.54
CA VAL A 132 47.03 10.44 -5.67
C VAL A 132 47.73 11.60 -6.38
N SER A 133 48.79 12.10 -5.77
CA SER A 133 49.71 13.07 -6.39
C SER A 133 51.13 12.55 -6.30
N GLY A 134 51.71 12.19 -7.45
CA GLY A 134 53.00 11.52 -7.52
C GLY A 134 52.94 10.14 -6.84
N SER A 135 53.71 9.96 -5.76
CA SER A 135 53.74 8.70 -4.99
C SER A 135 52.99 8.78 -3.65
N SER A 136 52.26 9.86 -3.41
CA SER A 136 51.59 10.13 -2.15
C SER A 136 50.07 10.15 -2.33
N VAL A 137 49.36 9.54 -1.38
CA VAL A 137 47.92 9.76 -1.23
C VAL A 137 47.73 11.04 -0.42
N LEU A 138 47.00 11.98 -0.98
CA LEU A 138 46.63 13.24 -0.36
C LEU A 138 45.14 13.25 -0.08
N TYR A 139 44.74 14.13 0.85
CA TYR A 139 43.33 14.38 1.09
C TYR A 139 43.06 15.86 1.24
N GLN A 140 41.83 16.22 0.95
CA GLN A 140 41.31 17.55 1.19
C GLN A 140 40.00 17.46 1.96
N SER A 141 39.81 18.39 2.90
CA SER A 141 38.63 18.42 3.77
C SER A 141 37.60 19.38 3.20
N TYR A 142 36.34 18.98 3.22
CA TYR A 142 35.23 19.87 2.89
C TYR A 142 34.95 20.78 4.09
N SER A 143 35.13 22.10 3.92
CA SER A 143 34.92 23.11 4.96
C SER A 143 33.46 23.17 5.43
N THR A 144 33.21 23.59 6.68
CA THR A 144 31.89 23.78 7.33
C THR A 144 30.99 24.84 6.66
N ASN A 145 31.35 25.32 5.47
CA ASN A 145 30.58 26.28 4.69
C ASN A 145 30.37 25.70 3.28
N PRO A 146 29.16 25.20 2.95
CA PRO A 146 28.83 24.67 1.63
C PRO A 146 29.13 25.64 0.48
N ALA A 147 29.07 26.95 0.73
CA ALA A 147 29.39 27.99 -0.25
C ALA A 147 30.91 28.16 -0.51
N SER A 148 31.77 27.52 0.30
CA SER A 148 33.23 27.46 0.08
C SER A 148 33.68 26.18 -0.65
N ILE A 149 32.74 25.28 -0.96
CA ILE A 149 32.94 24.13 -1.84
C ILE A 149 32.83 24.67 -3.28
N GLY A 150 33.83 25.41 -3.73
CA GLY A 150 33.89 25.85 -5.12
C GLY A 150 34.31 24.67 -6.00
N GLU A 151 33.59 24.40 -7.09
CA GLU A 151 33.76 23.34 -8.11
C GLU A 151 35.16 23.21 -8.76
N SER A 152 36.18 23.92 -8.26
CA SER A 152 37.58 23.83 -8.67
C SER A 152 38.29 22.49 -8.33
N TRP A 153 37.52 21.45 -8.03
CA TRP A 153 37.97 20.10 -7.67
C TRP A 153 37.92 19.12 -8.84
N ASN A 154 37.31 19.52 -9.95
CA ASN A 154 37.25 18.76 -11.18
C ASN A 154 38.46 19.13 -12.06
N THR A 155 39.46 18.26 -12.13
CA THR A 155 40.59 18.49 -13.05
C THR A 155 40.81 17.41 -14.10
N GLU A 156 40.22 16.22 -14.04
CA GLU A 156 40.55 15.17 -15.02
C GLU A 156 39.42 14.24 -15.48
N TYR A 157 38.28 14.18 -14.79
CA TYR A 157 37.13 13.36 -15.22
C TYR A 157 35.92 14.28 -15.37
N GLU A 158 35.37 14.41 -16.58
CA GLU A 158 34.14 15.17 -16.89
C GLU A 158 32.87 14.55 -16.25
N GLU A 159 33.03 13.87 -15.12
CA GLU A 159 32.00 13.20 -14.36
C GLU A 159 31.41 14.24 -13.41
N TRP A 160 30.19 14.65 -13.78
CA TRP A 160 29.30 15.42 -12.92
C TRP A 160 29.19 14.65 -11.61
N ASP A 161 29.22 15.34 -10.47
CA ASP A 161 29.07 14.75 -9.11
C ASP A 161 27.67 14.09 -8.93
N THR A 162 27.28 13.18 -9.81
CA THR A 162 25.95 12.61 -10.02
C THR A 162 25.86 11.19 -9.51
N HIS A 163 26.89 10.36 -9.76
CA HIS A 163 26.83 8.95 -9.37
C HIS A 163 26.90 8.81 -7.85
N GLY A 164 27.89 9.39 -7.17
CA GLY A 164 27.92 9.40 -5.71
C GLY A 164 26.74 10.12 -5.06
N THR A 165 26.15 11.12 -5.72
CA THR A 165 24.89 11.74 -5.27
C THR A 165 23.73 10.75 -5.30
N ALA A 166 23.51 10.10 -6.44
CA ALA A 166 22.49 9.08 -6.60
C ALA A 166 22.70 7.89 -5.65
N THR A 167 23.94 7.42 -5.49
CA THR A 167 24.32 6.34 -4.57
C THR A 167 23.98 6.70 -3.11
N SER A 168 24.45 7.85 -2.64
CA SER A 168 24.28 8.26 -1.24
C SER A 168 22.83 8.59 -0.88
N THR A 169 22.09 9.24 -1.79
CA THR A 169 20.66 9.52 -1.59
C THR A 169 19.81 8.26 -1.62
N THR A 170 20.17 7.26 -2.42
CA THR A 170 19.52 5.93 -2.38
C THR A 170 19.70 5.27 -1.01
N ALA A 171 20.88 5.40 -0.40
CA ALA A 171 21.15 4.84 0.92
C ALA A 171 20.41 5.59 2.04
N ALA A 172 20.49 6.93 2.05
CA ALA A 172 20.18 7.72 3.25
C ALA A 172 19.71 9.17 2.95
N ALA A 173 19.02 9.43 1.84
CA ALA A 173 18.36 10.72 1.65
C ALA A 173 17.37 10.99 2.81
N PRO A 174 17.50 12.12 3.52
CA PRO A 174 16.58 12.54 4.57
C PRO A 174 15.13 12.61 4.14
N MET A 175 14.26 12.21 5.06
CA MET A 175 12.85 12.51 4.95
C MET A 175 12.61 13.97 5.38
N ASN A 176 12.44 14.86 4.41
CA ASN A 176 12.50 16.31 4.62
C ASN A 176 11.34 17.08 3.94
N ASN A 177 10.34 16.36 3.44
CA ASN A 177 9.20 16.86 2.67
C ASN A 177 9.56 17.40 1.28
N GLY A 178 10.71 17.02 0.72
CA GLY A 178 11.20 17.55 -0.56
C GLY A 178 12.20 16.64 -1.24
N GLY A 179 11.77 15.99 -2.33
CA GLY A 179 12.60 15.00 -3.02
C GLY A 179 12.10 13.58 -2.79
N GLY A 180 13.02 12.64 -2.64
CA GLY A 180 12.80 11.22 -2.39
C GLY A 180 13.15 10.88 -0.95
N VAL A 181 13.34 9.60 -0.66
CA VAL A 181 13.78 9.11 0.66
C VAL A 181 14.75 7.96 0.46
N GLY A 182 15.87 7.97 1.19
CA GLY A 182 16.79 6.85 1.23
C GLY A 182 16.28 5.74 2.12
N ILE A 183 16.89 4.55 2.05
CA ILE A 183 16.49 3.44 2.93
C ILE A 183 16.64 3.80 4.42
N ALA A 184 17.67 4.54 4.81
CA ALA A 184 17.93 4.98 6.17
C ALA A 184 17.93 6.52 6.27
N PRO A 185 16.75 7.16 6.30
CA PRO A 185 16.63 8.62 6.17
C PRO A 185 17.28 9.44 7.30
N ASP A 186 17.47 8.87 8.49
CA ASP A 186 18.10 9.57 9.62
C ASP A 186 19.57 9.18 9.84
N ALA A 187 20.14 8.33 8.97
CA ALA A 187 21.56 8.04 9.01
C ALA A 187 22.41 9.26 8.60
N ASP A 188 23.59 9.41 9.20
CA ASP A 188 24.59 10.38 8.79
C ASP A 188 25.42 9.83 7.62
N ILE A 189 25.64 10.65 6.60
CA ILE A 189 26.41 10.29 5.40
C ILE A 189 27.83 10.83 5.52
N LEU A 190 28.82 9.94 5.57
CA LEU A 190 30.22 10.29 5.36
C LEU A 190 30.54 10.16 3.87
N ALA A 191 30.51 11.27 3.14
CA ALA A 191 30.82 11.31 1.71
C ALA A 191 32.34 11.33 1.49
N LEU A 192 32.85 10.30 0.81
CA LEU A 192 34.28 10.12 0.53
C LEU A 192 34.52 10.07 -0.97
N LYS A 193 34.81 11.24 -1.55
CA LYS A 193 35.18 11.34 -2.97
C LYS A 193 36.54 10.68 -3.19
N ILE A 194 36.71 10.00 -4.32
CA ILE A 194 37.97 9.37 -4.73
C ILE A 194 38.32 9.70 -6.19
N ASP A 195 39.59 9.50 -6.57
CA ASP A 195 40.07 9.56 -7.96
C ASP A 195 40.13 8.17 -8.63
N PHE A 196 39.43 7.19 -8.04
CA PHE A 196 39.44 5.76 -8.41
C PHE A 196 40.80 5.05 -8.35
N SER A 197 41.88 5.72 -7.94
CA SER A 197 43.11 5.02 -7.66
C SER A 197 42.92 4.08 -6.46
N PHE A 198 43.47 2.87 -6.54
CA PHE A 198 43.35 1.92 -5.43
C PHE A 198 43.92 2.45 -4.12
N ALA A 199 44.92 3.33 -4.20
CA ALA A 199 45.51 3.98 -3.02
C ALA A 199 44.57 5.00 -2.38
N ALA A 200 43.78 5.75 -3.17
CA ALA A 200 42.73 6.62 -2.64
C ALA A 200 41.59 5.82 -2.01
N ILE A 201 41.17 4.71 -2.63
CA ILE A 201 40.13 3.81 -2.10
C ILE A 201 40.58 3.22 -0.74
N ASP A 202 41.80 2.68 -0.66
CA ASP A 202 42.38 2.17 0.59
C ASP A 202 42.42 3.24 1.70
N ALA A 203 42.82 4.47 1.36
CA ALA A 203 42.84 5.59 2.30
C ALA A 203 41.44 6.01 2.75
N ALA A 204 40.46 6.01 1.84
CA ALA A 204 39.06 6.31 2.15
C ALA A 204 38.46 5.26 3.11
N ILE A 205 38.69 3.95 2.88
CA ILE A 205 38.25 2.88 3.78
C ILE A 205 38.86 3.06 5.17
N LYS A 206 40.18 3.28 5.26
CA LYS A 206 40.88 3.50 6.54
C LYS A 206 40.36 4.74 7.27
N TYR A 207 40.02 5.77 6.53
CA TYR A 207 39.42 6.96 7.10
C TYR A 207 38.01 6.72 7.62
N ALA A 208 37.17 5.99 6.89
CA ALA A 208 35.85 5.59 7.34
C ALA A 208 35.94 4.79 8.66
N ILE A 209 36.89 3.86 8.78
CA ILE A 209 37.18 3.15 10.04
C ILE A 209 37.51 4.16 11.16
N ALA A 210 38.38 5.13 10.89
CA ALA A 210 38.76 6.14 11.87
C ALA A 210 37.61 7.12 12.23
N GLN A 211 36.57 7.21 11.41
CA GLN A 211 35.35 7.98 11.70
C GLN A 211 34.29 7.16 12.45
N ASP A 212 34.58 5.89 12.75
CA ASP A 212 33.70 4.99 13.49
C ASP A 212 32.32 4.93 12.82
N VAL A 213 32.33 4.60 11.53
CA VAL A 213 31.10 4.39 10.74
C VAL A 213 30.56 2.99 10.95
N ASP A 214 29.26 2.82 10.79
CA ASP A 214 28.60 1.51 10.93
C ASP A 214 28.66 0.70 9.64
N VAL A 215 28.61 1.41 8.50
CA VAL A 215 28.50 0.82 7.17
C VAL A 215 29.42 1.55 6.20
N ILE A 216 30.07 0.81 5.30
CA ILE A 216 30.78 1.34 4.12
C ILE A 216 30.11 0.79 2.87
N ASN A 217 29.64 1.67 1.99
CA ASN A 217 29.19 1.32 0.65
C ASN A 217 30.23 1.74 -0.41
N MET A 218 30.52 0.82 -1.33
CA MET A 218 31.40 1.03 -2.47
C MET A 218 30.67 0.64 -3.76
N SER A 219 30.10 1.64 -4.43
CA SER A 219 29.42 1.48 -5.73
C SER A 219 30.43 1.56 -6.88
N LEU A 220 31.49 0.75 -6.80
CA LEU A 220 32.62 0.72 -7.73
C LEU A 220 33.14 -0.71 -7.89
N GLY A 221 33.87 -0.98 -8.97
CA GLY A 221 34.38 -2.30 -9.26
C GLY A 221 35.63 -2.28 -10.14
N ALA A 222 36.48 -3.29 -10.00
CA ALA A 222 37.62 -3.54 -10.85
C ALA A 222 37.92 -5.05 -10.96
N TYR A 223 38.51 -5.46 -12.07
CA TYR A 223 38.70 -6.87 -12.42
C TYR A 223 40.15 -7.30 -12.34
N ALA A 224 40.40 -8.56 -11.94
CA ALA A 224 41.77 -9.09 -11.88
C ALA A 224 42.33 -9.46 -13.26
N GLN A 225 41.46 -9.76 -14.21
CA GLN A 225 41.81 -10.21 -15.55
C GLN A 225 41.06 -9.41 -16.61
N SER A 226 41.67 -9.25 -17.78
CA SER A 226 40.99 -8.64 -18.93
C SER A 226 40.10 -9.67 -19.61
N PHE A 227 38.92 -9.25 -20.07
CA PHE A 227 37.93 -10.10 -20.72
C PHE A 227 37.04 -9.28 -21.65
N GLU A 228 36.24 -9.97 -22.46
CA GLU A 228 35.12 -9.38 -23.20
C GLU A 228 33.85 -9.62 -22.37
N ASP A 229 33.13 -8.55 -22.05
CA ASP A 229 31.93 -8.61 -21.22
C ASP A 229 30.71 -9.20 -21.96
N GLY A 230 29.59 -9.34 -21.25
CA GLY A 230 28.36 -9.90 -21.84
C GLY A 230 27.73 -9.05 -22.94
N PHE A 231 28.25 -7.84 -23.20
CA PHE A 231 27.84 -6.94 -24.27
C PHE A 231 28.82 -6.89 -25.45
N GLY A 232 29.97 -7.54 -25.33
CA GLY A 232 31.00 -7.57 -26.37
C GLY A 232 32.08 -6.50 -26.21
N ASP A 233 32.11 -5.77 -25.09
CA ASP A 233 33.08 -4.72 -24.83
C ASP A 233 34.31 -5.26 -24.06
N SER A 234 35.49 -4.72 -24.36
CA SER A 234 36.74 -5.16 -23.74
C SER A 234 36.98 -4.49 -22.38
N GLN A 235 37.01 -5.30 -21.33
CA GLN A 235 37.32 -4.89 -19.96
C GLN A 235 38.80 -5.09 -19.66
N THR A 236 39.43 -4.09 -19.03
CA THR A 236 40.86 -4.15 -18.66
C THR A 236 41.03 -4.61 -17.22
N GLY A 237 41.76 -5.71 -17.02
CA GLY A 237 42.06 -6.22 -15.69
C GLY A 237 43.35 -5.66 -15.09
N PHE A 238 43.37 -5.59 -13.76
CA PHE A 238 44.54 -5.32 -12.94
C PHE A 238 44.80 -6.50 -12.00
N SER A 239 45.81 -7.33 -12.31
CA SER A 239 46.04 -8.60 -11.58
C SER A 239 46.18 -8.49 -10.06
N GLY A 240 46.58 -7.33 -9.54
CA GLY A 240 46.77 -7.09 -8.11
C GLY A 240 45.50 -6.68 -7.35
N VAL A 241 44.38 -6.40 -8.04
CA VAL A 241 43.20 -5.77 -7.43
C VAL A 241 42.62 -6.60 -6.29
N ALA A 242 42.59 -7.93 -6.47
CA ALA A 242 42.07 -8.87 -5.49
C ALA A 242 42.75 -8.71 -4.12
N THR A 243 44.07 -8.54 -4.13
CA THR A 243 44.87 -8.37 -2.92
C THR A 243 44.95 -6.93 -2.42
N TYR A 244 44.79 -5.94 -3.32
CA TYR A 244 45.07 -4.54 -3.00
C TYR A 244 44.11 -4.00 -1.93
N LEU A 245 42.81 -4.25 -2.09
CA LEU A 245 41.78 -3.74 -1.19
C LEU A 245 41.44 -4.71 -0.05
N GLN A 246 41.90 -5.97 -0.11
CA GLN A 246 41.55 -7.00 0.86
C GLN A 246 41.92 -6.61 2.30
N SER A 247 43.11 -6.04 2.50
CA SER A 247 43.57 -5.69 3.84
C SER A 247 42.73 -4.57 4.45
N ALA A 248 42.31 -3.57 3.66
CA ALA A 248 41.47 -2.48 4.13
C ALA A 248 40.04 -2.96 4.42
N CYS A 249 39.47 -3.77 3.53
CA CYS A 249 38.15 -4.36 3.74
C CYS A 249 38.10 -5.26 4.98
N GLN A 250 39.15 -6.07 5.20
CA GLN A 250 39.26 -6.91 6.40
C GLN A 250 39.37 -6.06 7.68
N GLN A 251 40.15 -4.97 7.66
CA GLN A 251 40.25 -4.07 8.82
C GLN A 251 38.90 -3.43 9.16
N ALA A 252 38.11 -3.03 8.16
CA ALA A 252 36.77 -2.52 8.39
C ALA A 252 35.86 -3.59 9.00
N TYR A 253 35.87 -4.80 8.44
CA TYR A 253 35.11 -5.92 8.99
C TYR A 253 35.51 -6.26 10.44
N ASP A 254 36.81 -6.30 10.75
CA ASP A 254 37.33 -6.61 12.09
C ASP A 254 36.97 -5.51 13.10
N ALA A 255 36.78 -4.27 12.63
CA ALA A 255 36.25 -3.16 13.42
C ALA A 255 34.71 -3.24 13.62
N GLY A 256 34.04 -4.27 13.08
CA GLY A 256 32.59 -4.45 13.18
C GLY A 256 31.78 -3.67 12.16
N ILE A 257 32.44 -3.09 11.15
CA ILE A 257 31.83 -2.28 10.09
C ILE A 257 31.31 -3.21 9.01
N ILE A 258 30.06 -2.99 8.56
CA ILE A 258 29.47 -3.73 7.46
C ILE A 258 29.97 -3.15 6.14
N VAL A 259 30.67 -3.96 5.34
CA VAL A 259 31.22 -3.52 4.05
C VAL A 259 30.36 -4.08 2.91
N VAL A 260 29.82 -3.19 2.09
CA VAL A 260 28.90 -3.50 0.98
C VAL A 260 29.49 -2.96 -0.32
N ALA A 261 29.46 -3.76 -1.40
CA ALA A 261 29.95 -3.33 -2.71
C ALA A 261 29.12 -3.87 -3.87
N ALA A 262 29.09 -3.10 -4.96
CA ALA A 262 28.39 -3.47 -6.19
C ALA A 262 29.10 -4.62 -6.93
N ALA A 263 28.35 -5.61 -7.40
CA ALA A 263 28.91 -6.81 -8.06
C ALA A 263 29.48 -6.56 -9.47
N GLY A 264 29.11 -5.44 -10.11
CA GLY A 264 29.49 -5.08 -11.48
C GLY A 264 28.34 -5.23 -12.48
N ASN A 265 28.48 -4.55 -13.61
CA ASN A 265 27.45 -4.34 -14.64
C ASN A 265 27.85 -4.90 -16.01
N GLU A 266 28.73 -5.90 -16.03
CA GLU A 266 29.36 -6.45 -17.23
C GLU A 266 28.70 -7.78 -17.68
N ALA A 267 27.53 -8.13 -17.11
CA ALA A 267 26.77 -9.33 -17.45
C ALA A 267 27.62 -10.61 -17.46
N THR A 268 28.47 -10.76 -16.44
CA THR A 268 29.49 -11.81 -16.42
C THR A 268 29.70 -12.48 -15.07
N ASP A 269 30.40 -13.61 -15.06
CA ASP A 269 30.86 -14.33 -13.86
C ASP A 269 32.30 -14.00 -13.45
N TYR A 270 32.96 -13.06 -14.13
CA TYR A 270 34.25 -12.52 -13.69
C TYR A 270 34.12 -11.85 -12.32
N LYS A 271 35.15 -12.05 -11.50
CA LYS A 271 35.23 -11.53 -10.14
C LYS A 271 35.50 -10.02 -10.16
N SER A 272 34.55 -9.23 -9.68
CA SER A 272 34.68 -7.79 -9.47
C SER A 272 35.09 -7.49 -8.02
N TYR A 273 36.03 -6.57 -7.83
CA TYR A 273 36.53 -6.17 -6.51
C TYR A 273 36.21 -4.69 -6.27
N PRO A 274 35.69 -4.32 -5.08
CA PRO A 274 35.79 -5.10 -3.84
C PRO A 274 34.65 -6.08 -3.53
N ALA A 275 33.62 -6.23 -4.37
CA ALA A 275 32.52 -7.16 -4.08
C ALA A 275 32.94 -8.62 -3.82
N CYS A 276 33.96 -9.11 -4.52
CA CYS A 276 34.56 -10.42 -4.31
C CYS A 276 35.50 -10.51 -3.11
N ASN A 277 35.93 -9.39 -2.51
CA ASN A 277 36.85 -9.43 -1.38
C ASN A 277 36.21 -10.19 -0.21
N TYR A 278 37.04 -10.92 0.52
CA TYR A 278 36.60 -11.61 1.72
C TYR A 278 36.06 -10.59 2.72
N LYS A 279 34.90 -10.92 3.32
CA LYS A 279 34.13 -10.07 4.25
C LYS A 279 33.51 -8.80 3.67
N VAL A 280 33.39 -8.73 2.35
CA VAL A 280 32.53 -7.76 1.66
C VAL A 280 31.25 -8.47 1.24
N ILE A 281 30.11 -7.78 1.40
CA ILE A 281 28.81 -8.18 0.88
C ILE A 281 28.70 -7.68 -0.56
N GLY A 282 28.81 -8.58 -1.53
CA GLY A 282 28.63 -8.30 -2.94
C GLY A 282 27.15 -8.23 -3.32
N VAL A 283 26.72 -7.14 -3.94
CA VAL A 283 25.31 -6.90 -4.27
C VAL A 283 25.09 -6.88 -5.78
N GLY A 284 24.31 -7.84 -6.28
CA GLY A 284 23.83 -7.86 -7.65
C GLY A 284 22.49 -7.16 -7.80
N ALA A 285 22.01 -7.07 -9.04
CA ALA A 285 20.82 -6.31 -9.40
C ALA A 285 19.68 -7.22 -9.90
N ILE A 286 18.46 -7.01 -9.37
CA ILE A 286 17.23 -7.45 -10.04
C ILE A 286 16.80 -6.44 -11.11
N GLY A 287 16.15 -6.96 -12.15
CA GLY A 287 15.73 -6.28 -13.35
C GLY A 287 14.45 -5.46 -13.18
N ASP A 288 14.10 -4.72 -14.23
CA ASP A 288 12.90 -3.89 -14.24
C ASP A 288 11.61 -4.73 -14.20
N TRP A 289 10.80 -4.43 -13.18
CA TRP A 289 9.50 -5.01 -12.86
C TRP A 289 8.47 -4.86 -13.99
N ASP A 290 8.43 -3.68 -14.63
CA ASP A 290 7.37 -3.31 -15.59
C ASP A 290 7.55 -4.00 -16.96
N SER A 291 8.80 -4.23 -17.37
CA SER A 291 9.12 -4.72 -18.71
C SER A 291 9.28 -6.24 -18.80
N LYS A 292 9.54 -6.93 -17.69
CA LYS A 292 9.82 -8.39 -17.68
C LYS A 292 8.74 -9.26 -17.05
N GLY A 293 7.76 -8.68 -16.35
CA GLY A 293 6.64 -9.43 -15.75
C GLY A 293 7.07 -10.48 -14.71
N ASN A 294 8.27 -10.37 -14.16
CA ASN A 294 8.81 -11.22 -13.10
C ASN A 294 9.61 -10.35 -12.13
N ALA A 295 9.13 -10.28 -10.89
CA ALA A 295 9.67 -9.50 -9.77
C ALA A 295 11.15 -9.79 -9.47
N ASP A 296 11.58 -11.04 -9.68
CA ASP A 296 12.89 -11.55 -9.26
C ASP A 296 13.83 -11.81 -10.45
N ALA A 297 13.52 -11.28 -11.64
CA ALA A 297 14.39 -11.44 -12.78
C ALA A 297 15.74 -10.75 -12.51
N LEU A 298 16.85 -11.37 -12.92
CA LEU A 298 18.14 -10.67 -12.92
C LEU A 298 18.09 -9.48 -13.89
N ALA A 299 18.74 -8.38 -13.50
CA ALA A 299 19.02 -7.31 -14.44
C ALA A 299 19.97 -7.83 -15.52
N GLU A 300 19.75 -7.45 -16.79
CA GLU A 300 20.55 -7.97 -17.91
C GLU A 300 22.04 -7.65 -17.80
N PHE A 301 22.38 -6.57 -17.09
CA PHE A 301 23.74 -6.12 -16.86
C PHE A 301 24.38 -6.75 -15.63
N THR A 302 23.63 -7.30 -14.68
CA THR A 302 24.21 -7.72 -13.40
C THR A 302 25.25 -8.79 -13.62
N ASN A 303 26.41 -8.64 -12.98
CA ASN A 303 27.29 -9.77 -12.80
C ASN A 303 26.60 -10.85 -11.96
N TYR A 304 26.98 -12.09 -12.22
CA TYR A 304 26.35 -13.27 -11.65
C TYR A 304 27.41 -14.27 -11.18
N VAL A 305 26.95 -15.32 -10.52
CA VAL A 305 27.80 -16.42 -10.05
C VAL A 305 27.46 -17.63 -10.90
N SER A 306 28.41 -18.13 -11.69
CA SER A 306 28.18 -19.33 -12.50
C SER A 306 28.26 -20.60 -11.66
N ALA A 307 27.54 -21.64 -12.05
CA ALA A 307 27.53 -22.91 -11.32
C ALA A 307 28.88 -23.63 -11.31
N SER A 308 29.78 -23.27 -12.23
CA SER A 308 31.16 -23.77 -12.31
C SER A 308 32.15 -22.96 -11.49
N GLN A 309 31.76 -21.81 -10.95
CA GLN A 309 32.64 -20.93 -10.20
C GLN A 309 32.96 -21.54 -8.83
N THR A 310 34.24 -21.54 -8.46
CA THR A 310 34.73 -22.00 -7.16
C THR A 310 35.60 -20.91 -6.52
N GLY A 311 35.64 -20.84 -5.19
CA GLY A 311 36.43 -19.85 -4.45
C GLY A 311 35.67 -18.56 -4.14
N GLU A 312 36.28 -17.39 -4.37
CA GLU A 312 35.64 -16.07 -4.16
C GLU A 312 34.38 -15.93 -5.02
N ILE A 313 33.33 -15.36 -4.42
CA ILE A 313 32.01 -15.25 -5.04
C ILE A 313 31.64 -13.76 -5.10
N ASN A 314 31.17 -13.32 -6.26
CA ASN A 314 30.93 -11.92 -6.59
C ASN A 314 29.59 -11.36 -6.07
N VAL A 315 28.63 -12.24 -5.77
CA VAL A 315 27.27 -11.86 -5.38
C VAL A 315 26.83 -12.64 -4.14
N ASP A 316 26.50 -11.94 -3.07
CA ASP A 316 25.94 -12.47 -1.82
C ASP A 316 24.41 -12.36 -1.80
N ILE A 317 23.88 -11.27 -2.37
CA ILE A 317 22.45 -10.92 -2.40
C ILE A 317 22.12 -10.07 -3.64
N LEU A 318 20.84 -10.01 -3.99
CA LEU A 318 20.31 -9.13 -5.02
C LEU A 318 19.43 -8.04 -4.38
N ALA A 319 19.45 -6.85 -4.97
CA ALA A 319 18.53 -5.76 -4.64
C ALA A 319 18.11 -5.04 -5.92
N PRO A 320 17.09 -4.15 -5.90
CA PRO A 320 16.67 -3.39 -7.09
C PRO A 320 17.85 -2.75 -7.82
N GLY A 321 17.98 -3.05 -9.11
CA GLY A 321 18.99 -2.49 -9.99
C GLY A 321 18.56 -1.22 -10.70
N TYR A 322 17.26 -1.00 -10.80
CA TYR A 322 16.64 0.18 -11.40
C TYR A 322 16.07 1.03 -10.27
N VAL A 323 16.52 2.27 -10.16
CA VAL A 323 16.12 3.17 -9.08
C VAL A 323 15.72 4.54 -9.60
N TYR A 324 14.78 5.18 -8.90
CA TYR A 324 14.42 6.58 -9.12
C TYR A 324 15.04 7.44 -8.01
N THR A 325 16.06 8.23 -8.33
CA THR A 325 16.88 8.91 -7.31
C THR A 325 17.34 10.30 -7.74
N ALA A 326 17.93 11.04 -6.79
CA ALA A 326 18.42 12.40 -7.00
C ALA A 326 19.56 12.43 -8.02
N HIS A 327 19.52 13.43 -8.90
CA HIS A 327 20.49 13.60 -9.98
C HIS A 327 20.83 15.07 -10.21
N LYS A 328 22.01 15.34 -10.79
CA LYS A 328 22.47 16.68 -11.21
C LYS A 328 22.59 16.70 -12.73
N THR A 329 21.97 17.68 -13.38
CA THR A 329 22.04 17.92 -14.82
C THR A 329 22.37 19.40 -15.11
N GLY A 330 22.48 19.79 -16.37
CA GLY A 330 22.72 21.19 -16.76
C GLY A 330 24.19 21.54 -16.93
N THR A 331 24.60 22.74 -16.51
CA THR A 331 26.02 23.19 -16.57
C THR A 331 26.57 23.43 -15.18
N GLU A 332 27.89 23.38 -14.97
CA GLU A 332 28.50 23.75 -13.68
C GLU A 332 28.10 25.17 -13.23
N SER A 333 28.07 26.14 -14.16
CA SER A 333 27.61 27.50 -13.86
C SER A 333 26.10 27.64 -13.59
N SER A 334 25.31 26.60 -13.85
CA SER A 334 23.85 26.59 -13.72
C SER A 334 23.35 25.14 -13.59
N PRO A 335 23.60 24.49 -12.44
CA PRO A 335 23.22 23.10 -12.24
C PRO A 335 21.71 23.01 -12.04
N THR A 336 21.10 22.01 -12.64
CA THR A 336 19.70 21.64 -12.45
C THR A 336 19.65 20.38 -11.62
N ARG A 337 18.92 20.41 -10.51
CA ARG A 337 18.80 19.30 -9.58
C ARG A 337 17.48 18.57 -9.86
N THR A 338 17.56 17.31 -10.23
CA THR A 338 16.47 16.51 -10.80
C THR A 338 16.33 15.17 -10.07
N TYR A 339 15.32 14.41 -10.51
CA TYR A 339 15.10 13.04 -10.11
C TYR A 339 14.88 12.21 -11.36
N GLU A 340 15.67 11.16 -11.53
CA GLU A 340 15.75 10.41 -12.77
C GLU A 340 15.79 8.91 -12.49
N ASP A 341 15.24 8.15 -13.43
CA ASP A 341 15.40 6.70 -13.46
C ASP A 341 16.84 6.40 -13.90
N THR A 342 17.55 5.64 -13.07
CA THR A 342 18.91 5.17 -13.35
C THR A 342 19.03 3.69 -13.03
N GLN A 343 20.10 3.05 -13.49
CA GLN A 343 20.27 1.61 -13.38
C GLN A 343 21.71 1.17 -13.19
N GLY A 344 21.90 0.12 -12.41
CA GLY A 344 23.20 -0.47 -12.10
C GLY A 344 23.23 -1.12 -10.73
N THR A 345 24.12 -2.09 -10.55
CA THR A 345 24.45 -2.66 -9.23
C THR A 345 24.96 -1.60 -8.24
N SER A 346 25.47 -0.47 -8.76
CA SER A 346 25.80 0.74 -8.00
C SER A 346 24.65 1.32 -7.18
N PHE A 347 23.40 1.03 -7.57
CA PHE A 347 22.20 1.48 -6.86
C PHE A 347 21.56 0.35 -6.03
N SER A 348 21.89 -0.90 -6.33
CA SER A 348 21.53 -2.06 -5.51
C SER A 348 22.34 -2.09 -4.21
N SER A 349 23.65 -1.83 -4.26
CA SER A 349 24.52 -1.81 -3.07
C SER A 349 24.10 -0.80 -2.00
N PRO A 350 23.77 0.48 -2.31
CA PRO A 350 23.33 1.43 -1.29
C PRO A 350 21.98 1.08 -0.65
N ILE A 351 21.10 0.33 -1.33
CA ILE A 351 19.87 -0.20 -0.71
C ILE A 351 20.23 -1.12 0.47
N ILE A 352 21.18 -2.04 0.26
CA ILE A 352 21.68 -2.93 1.30
C ILE A 352 22.44 -2.16 2.39
N ALA A 353 23.20 -1.13 2.01
CA ALA A 353 23.92 -0.28 2.97
C ALA A 353 22.95 0.50 3.89
N GLY A 354 21.87 1.05 3.35
CA GLY A 354 20.83 1.68 4.17
C GLY A 354 20.09 0.68 5.05
N ALA A 355 19.77 -0.52 4.54
CA ALA A 355 19.19 -1.58 5.36
C ALA A 355 20.11 -2.01 6.51
N ALA A 356 21.43 -2.00 6.28
CA ALA A 356 22.44 -2.23 7.32
C ALA A 356 22.42 -1.13 8.40
N CYS A 357 22.18 0.13 8.04
CA CYS A 357 22.02 1.23 8.99
C CYS A 357 20.77 1.02 9.87
N LEU A 358 19.61 0.71 9.28
CA LEU A 358 18.40 0.37 10.04
C LEU A 358 18.63 -0.81 10.99
N TRP A 359 19.38 -1.82 10.54
CA TRP A 359 19.73 -2.97 11.37
C TRP A 359 20.68 -2.61 12.51
N LYS A 360 21.67 -1.74 12.26
CA LYS A 360 22.63 -1.27 13.28
C LYS A 360 21.98 -0.38 14.32
N GLU A 361 20.96 0.40 13.96
CA GLU A 361 20.15 1.13 14.96
C GLU A 361 19.48 0.14 15.94
N LYS A 362 18.87 -0.92 15.42
CA LYS A 362 18.25 -1.97 16.24
C LYS A 362 19.26 -2.83 17.01
N PHE A 363 20.39 -3.12 16.39
CA PHE A 363 21.45 -3.98 16.94
C PHE A 363 22.82 -3.27 16.90
N PRO A 364 23.06 -2.28 17.78
CA PRO A 364 24.28 -1.46 17.73
C PRO A 364 25.58 -2.26 17.81
N ASN A 365 25.56 -3.35 18.59
CA ASN A 365 26.71 -4.25 18.77
C ASN A 365 26.68 -5.47 17.84
N GLY A 366 25.77 -5.51 16.87
CA GLY A 366 25.65 -6.60 15.92
C GLY A 366 26.86 -6.66 14.98
N THR A 367 27.34 -7.88 14.70
CA THR A 367 28.50 -8.10 13.82
C THR A 367 28.09 -8.15 12.36
N PRO A 368 29.02 -7.91 11.41
CA PRO A 368 28.69 -8.01 9.99
C PRO A 368 28.22 -9.41 9.56
N ASP A 369 28.71 -10.47 10.19
CA ASP A 369 28.23 -11.85 9.94
C ASP A 369 26.78 -12.06 10.41
N GLN A 370 26.40 -11.45 11.54
CA GLN A 370 25.02 -11.49 12.04
C GLN A 370 24.08 -10.74 11.11
N PHE A 371 24.51 -9.57 10.61
CA PHE A 371 23.75 -8.82 9.60
C PHE A 371 23.55 -9.64 8.33
N LEU A 372 24.63 -10.14 7.72
CA LEU A 372 24.55 -10.92 6.49
C LEU A 372 23.66 -12.16 6.66
N THR A 373 23.80 -12.88 7.78
CA THR A 373 22.96 -14.04 8.10
C THR A 373 21.49 -13.64 8.18
N GLN A 374 21.17 -12.54 8.88
CA GLN A 374 19.80 -12.08 9.03
C GLN A 374 19.21 -11.65 7.68
N LEU A 375 19.97 -10.86 6.92
CA LEU A 375 19.62 -10.35 5.60
C LEU A 375 19.29 -11.49 4.63
N GLN A 376 20.16 -12.49 4.53
CA GLN A 376 19.92 -13.67 3.69
C GLN A 376 18.77 -14.54 4.20
N SER A 377 18.55 -14.58 5.52
CA SER A 377 17.47 -15.39 6.10
C SER A 377 16.07 -14.82 5.85
N SER A 378 15.97 -13.51 5.62
CA SER A 378 14.74 -12.76 5.35
C SER A 378 14.52 -12.44 3.87
N ALA A 379 15.48 -12.76 2.99
CA ALA A 379 15.33 -12.54 1.56
C ALA A 379 14.21 -13.43 0.98
N ASP A 380 13.42 -12.83 0.08
CA ASP A 380 12.44 -13.53 -0.76
C ASP A 380 13.12 -14.62 -1.61
N GLY A 381 12.36 -15.64 -1.99
CA GLY A 381 12.78 -16.75 -2.83
C GLY A 381 13.56 -17.81 -2.06
N LYS A 382 13.75 -17.67 -0.74
CA LYS A 382 14.46 -18.65 0.09
C LYS A 382 13.98 -20.08 -0.16
N ASP A 383 12.70 -20.35 -0.38
CA ASP A 383 12.21 -21.70 -0.68
C ASP A 383 12.44 -22.15 -2.14
N TYR A 384 12.52 -21.21 -3.08
CA TYR A 384 13.05 -21.43 -4.43
C TYR A 384 14.56 -21.76 -4.39
N TYR A 385 15.29 -21.22 -3.38
CA TYR A 385 16.74 -21.34 -3.21
C TYR A 385 17.21 -22.37 -2.16
N THR A 386 16.36 -22.85 -1.23
CA THR A 386 16.76 -23.73 -0.10
C THR A 386 17.13 -25.14 -0.56
N SER A 387 16.58 -25.62 -1.67
CA SER A 387 17.08 -26.83 -2.34
C SER A 387 18.52 -26.68 -2.89
N LYS A 388 19.05 -25.44 -2.89
CA LYS A 388 20.34 -25.04 -3.43
C LYS A 388 21.23 -24.29 -2.40
N MET A 389 20.85 -24.25 -1.11
CA MET A 389 21.64 -23.68 -0.01
C MET A 389 22.05 -24.77 0.99
N VAL A 390 23.31 -24.78 1.47
CA VAL A 390 23.78 -25.66 2.56
C VAL A 390 24.40 -24.82 3.69
N PRO A 391 24.14 -25.12 4.98
CA PRO A 391 24.54 -24.26 6.11
C PRO A 391 26.05 -24.15 6.35
N VAL A 392 26.49 -22.96 6.79
CA VAL A 392 27.88 -22.55 7.10
C VAL A 392 28.50 -23.28 8.31
N SER A 393 27.70 -23.99 9.12
CA SER A 393 28.12 -24.55 10.43
C SER A 393 29.00 -25.81 10.38
N ARG A 394 29.62 -26.15 9.23
CA ARG A 394 30.47 -27.35 9.07
C ARG A 394 31.89 -27.08 8.51
N TRP A 395 32.42 -25.87 8.64
CA TRP A 395 33.75 -25.54 8.12
C TRP A 395 34.92 -26.06 9.00
N ASP A 396 35.89 -26.77 8.39
CA ASP A 396 37.23 -27.09 8.94
C ASP A 396 38.25 -26.12 8.35
N SER A 397 38.88 -25.31 9.19
CA SER A 397 39.80 -24.21 8.83
C SER A 397 41.17 -24.66 8.28
N ARG A 398 41.32 -25.91 7.86
CA ARG A 398 42.61 -26.51 7.45
C ARG A 398 42.61 -27.13 6.05
N LEU A 399 41.51 -27.03 5.28
CA LEU A 399 41.42 -27.57 3.93
C LEU A 399 41.46 -26.45 2.88
N SER A 400 42.43 -26.53 1.97
CA SER A 400 42.65 -25.64 0.82
C SER A 400 41.52 -25.73 -0.20
N ASP A 401 40.86 -24.60 -0.49
CA ASP A 401 40.10 -24.15 -1.69
C ASP A 401 39.43 -25.16 -2.65
N ALA A 402 39.07 -26.36 -2.21
CA ALA A 402 38.27 -27.29 -2.98
C ALA A 402 37.08 -27.80 -2.14
N GLY A 403 36.02 -26.99 -2.08
CA GLY A 403 34.70 -27.40 -1.60
C GLY A 403 33.83 -27.99 -2.74
N PRO A 404 32.86 -28.86 -2.45
CA PRO A 404 32.15 -29.67 -3.45
C PRO A 404 31.19 -28.87 -4.35
N SER A 405 30.85 -29.51 -5.47
CA SER A 405 30.39 -29.05 -6.79
C SER A 405 29.17 -28.11 -6.93
N ASN A 406 28.66 -27.47 -5.88
CA ASN A 406 27.43 -26.68 -6.02
C ASN A 406 27.34 -25.44 -5.11
N ILE A 407 28.17 -25.31 -4.07
CA ILE A 407 28.21 -24.15 -3.15
C ILE A 407 29.61 -24.07 -2.52
N THR A 408 30.22 -22.89 -2.53
CA THR A 408 31.33 -22.57 -1.62
C THR A 408 30.89 -21.34 -0.78
N ASN A 409 31.18 -21.30 0.52
CA ASN A 409 30.96 -20.12 1.40
C ASN A 409 29.53 -19.62 1.69
N GLY A 410 28.45 -20.38 1.44
CA GLY A 410 27.10 -19.95 1.84
C GLY A 410 26.52 -18.78 1.03
N ARG A 411 27.01 -18.59 -0.21
CA ARG A 411 26.57 -17.55 -1.15
C ARG A 411 25.76 -18.14 -2.30
N LEU A 412 24.88 -17.33 -2.89
CA LEU A 412 23.83 -17.73 -3.84
C LEU A 412 24.38 -18.05 -5.25
N ASN A 413 23.99 -19.19 -5.83
CA ASN A 413 24.22 -19.53 -7.23
C ASN A 413 23.01 -19.11 -8.08
N VAL A 414 23.06 -17.89 -8.62
CA VAL A 414 21.98 -17.23 -9.38
C VAL A 414 21.80 -17.76 -10.82
N ALA A 415 22.70 -18.61 -11.33
CA ALA A 415 22.67 -19.07 -12.73
C ALA A 415 21.47 -19.98 -13.09
N ASN A 416 20.66 -20.43 -12.11
CA ASN A 416 19.53 -21.36 -12.32
C ASN A 416 18.16 -20.74 -11.97
N LEU A 417 17.98 -19.43 -12.20
CA LEU A 417 16.81 -18.67 -11.79
C LEU A 417 15.65 -18.58 -12.80
N MET A 418 15.72 -19.29 -13.92
CA MET A 418 14.68 -19.21 -14.95
C MET A 418 14.08 -20.57 -15.24
N ASN A 419 12.89 -20.82 -14.69
CA ASN A 419 11.90 -21.60 -15.41
C ASN A 419 10.51 -20.98 -15.20
N ALA A 420 9.99 -20.32 -16.24
CA ALA A 420 8.69 -19.64 -16.26
C ALA A 420 7.48 -20.59 -16.00
N ASP A 421 7.74 -21.89 -15.91
CA ASP A 421 6.74 -22.92 -15.64
C ASP A 421 6.54 -23.26 -14.14
N ASP A 422 7.34 -22.69 -13.23
CA ASP A 422 7.25 -22.97 -11.80
C ASP A 422 6.11 -22.18 -11.12
N PRO A 423 5.46 -22.74 -10.08
CA PRO A 423 4.35 -22.08 -9.40
C PRO A 423 4.84 -20.90 -8.56
N TYR A 424 4.04 -19.83 -8.51
CA TYR A 424 4.23 -18.69 -7.62
C TYR A 424 2.86 -18.18 -7.14
N VAL A 425 2.81 -17.48 -6.01
CA VAL A 425 1.60 -16.82 -5.51
C VAL A 425 1.99 -15.66 -4.62
N THR A 426 1.33 -14.52 -4.80
CA THR A 426 1.50 -13.31 -3.99
C THR A 426 0.13 -12.77 -3.63
N THR A 427 -0.05 -12.48 -2.35
CA THR A 427 -1.25 -11.88 -1.78
C THR A 427 -1.12 -10.36 -1.79
N VAL A 428 -2.22 -9.64 -2.02
CA VAL A 428 -2.23 -8.17 -2.05
C VAL A 428 -1.96 -7.60 -0.65
N GLN A 429 -2.42 -8.32 0.38
CA GLN A 429 -2.31 -7.92 1.78
C GLN A 429 -1.51 -8.92 2.61
N SER A 430 -0.53 -8.42 3.37
CA SER A 430 0.28 -9.21 4.31
C SER A 430 -0.41 -9.43 5.66
N SER A 431 -1.45 -8.64 5.96
CA SER A 431 -2.24 -8.77 7.18
C SER A 431 -3.71 -8.42 6.98
N LEU A 432 -4.53 -8.93 7.88
CA LEU A 432 -5.97 -8.73 7.91
C LEU A 432 -6.41 -8.56 9.37
N SER A 433 -7.05 -7.44 9.68
CA SER A 433 -7.65 -7.20 11.00
C SER A 433 -9.17 -7.22 10.88
N ILE A 434 -9.81 -8.11 11.62
CA ILE A 434 -11.26 -8.33 11.61
C ILE A 434 -11.78 -8.52 13.03
N SER A 435 -13.07 -8.31 13.26
CA SER A 435 -13.73 -8.67 14.52
C SER A 435 -14.21 -10.12 14.51
N VAL A 436 -14.45 -10.70 15.70
CA VAL A 436 -15.17 -11.98 15.80
C VAL A 436 -16.50 -11.88 15.05
N GLY A 437 -16.71 -12.76 14.06
CA GLY A 437 -17.87 -12.88 13.18
C GLY A 437 -17.79 -12.06 11.87
N GLU A 438 -16.79 -11.19 11.71
CA GLU A 438 -16.57 -10.45 10.48
C GLU A 438 -15.91 -11.35 9.41
N GLN A 439 -16.31 -11.16 8.15
CA GLN A 439 -15.74 -11.84 6.99
C GLN A 439 -15.00 -10.88 6.06
N ARG A 440 -13.84 -11.29 5.54
CA ARG A 440 -13.04 -10.52 4.59
C ARG A 440 -12.38 -11.41 3.55
N GLN A 441 -12.36 -10.93 2.31
CA GLN A 441 -11.80 -11.65 1.18
C GLN A 441 -10.27 -11.47 1.15
N ILE A 442 -9.55 -12.55 0.84
CA ILE A 442 -8.15 -12.49 0.45
C ILE A 442 -8.08 -12.16 -1.04
N ASP A 443 -7.48 -11.03 -1.36
CA ASP A 443 -7.12 -10.68 -2.74
C ASP A 443 -5.72 -11.21 -3.08
N LEU A 444 -5.60 -11.78 -4.28
CA LEU A 444 -4.34 -12.24 -4.86
C LEU A 444 -3.87 -11.23 -5.91
N ASP A 445 -2.59 -10.93 -5.90
CA ASP A 445 -1.97 -10.03 -6.88
C ASP A 445 -1.62 -10.82 -8.14
N THR A 446 -0.62 -11.70 -8.02
CA THR A 446 -0.16 -12.54 -9.12
C THR A 446 0.02 -13.98 -8.66
N TYR A 447 -0.27 -14.94 -9.55
CA TYR A 447 -0.07 -16.35 -9.25
C TYR A 447 0.04 -17.23 -10.51
N ASN A 448 0.67 -18.39 -10.35
CA ASN A 448 0.76 -19.45 -11.36
C ASN A 448 0.61 -20.81 -10.69
N GLY A 449 -0.38 -21.58 -11.14
CA GLY A 449 -0.73 -22.88 -10.54
C GLY A 449 -2.11 -22.89 -9.89
N THR A 450 -2.48 -24.03 -9.33
CA THR A 450 -3.74 -24.23 -8.60
C THR A 450 -3.62 -23.69 -7.18
N ILE A 451 -4.56 -22.82 -6.77
CA ILE A 451 -4.55 -22.17 -5.45
C ILE A 451 -5.34 -22.98 -4.41
N THR A 452 -4.78 -23.10 -3.21
CA THR A 452 -5.44 -23.59 -2.01
C THR A 452 -5.17 -22.67 -0.80
N TYR A 453 -6.07 -22.70 0.18
CA TYR A 453 -5.99 -21.90 1.40
C TYR A 453 -6.04 -22.81 2.63
N SER A 454 -5.37 -22.41 3.71
CA SER A 454 -5.47 -23.09 5.01
C SER A 454 -5.30 -22.10 6.16
N SER A 455 -5.92 -22.38 7.30
CA SER A 455 -5.75 -21.59 8.53
C SER A 455 -4.87 -22.33 9.52
N GLY A 456 -3.90 -21.63 10.11
CA GLY A 456 -3.04 -22.13 11.17
C GLY A 456 -3.77 -22.36 12.50
N ASN A 457 -4.91 -21.70 12.73
CA ASN A 457 -5.76 -21.87 13.90
C ASN A 457 -7.22 -21.52 13.57
N THR A 458 -8.00 -22.55 13.28
CA THR A 458 -9.43 -22.44 12.95
C THR A 458 -10.32 -21.99 14.10
N SER A 459 -9.82 -22.00 15.34
CA SER A 459 -10.55 -21.42 16.49
C SER A 459 -10.45 -19.91 16.55
N VAL A 460 -9.46 -19.31 15.85
CA VAL A 460 -9.28 -17.85 15.74
C VAL A 460 -9.88 -17.34 14.44
N ALA A 461 -9.51 -17.90 13.29
CA ALA A 461 -10.14 -17.57 12.01
C ALA A 461 -10.18 -18.76 11.06
N THR A 462 -11.22 -18.87 10.24
CA THR A 462 -11.35 -19.90 9.18
C THR A 462 -11.21 -19.26 7.81
N VAL A 463 -10.79 -20.02 6.79
CA VAL A 463 -10.76 -19.60 5.39
C VAL A 463 -11.39 -20.67 4.51
N ASN A 464 -12.20 -20.27 3.53
CA ASN A 464 -12.84 -21.20 2.59
C ASN A 464 -12.02 -21.38 1.29
N SER A 465 -12.53 -22.18 0.35
CA SER A 465 -11.85 -22.45 -0.93
C SER A 465 -11.77 -21.23 -1.87
N SER A 466 -12.56 -20.19 -1.63
CA SER A 466 -12.50 -18.93 -2.40
C SER A 466 -11.58 -17.89 -1.78
N GLY A 467 -10.98 -18.16 -0.61
CA GLY A 467 -10.14 -17.19 0.11
C GLY A 467 -10.91 -16.24 1.03
N LEU A 468 -12.19 -16.51 1.32
CA LEU A 468 -12.96 -15.72 2.28
C LEU A 468 -12.61 -16.14 3.72
N VAL A 469 -12.07 -15.21 4.49
CA VAL A 469 -11.66 -15.39 5.88
C VAL A 469 -12.77 -14.94 6.82
N GLU A 470 -13.05 -15.70 7.89
CA GLU A 470 -14.03 -15.36 8.93
C GLU A 470 -13.38 -15.42 10.32
N GLY A 471 -13.57 -14.37 11.12
CA GLY A 471 -13.13 -14.34 12.51
C GLY A 471 -14.00 -15.22 13.41
N LYS A 472 -13.40 -16.18 14.12
CA LYS A 472 -14.11 -17.14 15.01
C LYS A 472 -13.88 -16.88 16.49
N GLY A 473 -12.73 -16.35 16.88
CA GLY A 473 -12.40 -16.09 18.28
C GLY A 473 -11.25 -15.11 18.39
N PRO A 474 -11.18 -14.31 19.47
CA PRO A 474 -10.16 -13.29 19.61
C PRO A 474 -8.76 -13.91 19.68
N GLY A 475 -7.80 -13.28 19.00
CA GLY A 475 -6.42 -13.74 18.92
C GLY A 475 -5.85 -13.57 17.51
N SER A 476 -4.68 -14.15 17.28
CA SER A 476 -4.00 -14.09 15.99
C SER A 476 -3.83 -15.49 15.38
N THR A 477 -3.99 -15.60 14.07
CA THR A 477 -3.69 -16.80 13.29
C THR A 477 -3.05 -16.41 11.96
N THR A 478 -2.49 -17.38 11.25
CA THR A 478 -1.96 -17.19 9.89
C THR A 478 -2.84 -17.94 8.91
N ILE A 479 -3.20 -17.29 7.81
CA ILE A 479 -3.77 -17.96 6.65
C ILE A 479 -2.64 -18.21 5.64
N THR A 480 -2.45 -19.45 5.22
CA THR A 480 -1.48 -19.82 4.20
C THR A 480 -2.18 -20.03 2.87
N VAL A 481 -1.72 -19.32 1.85
CA VAL A 481 -2.11 -19.47 0.44
C VAL A 481 -1.05 -20.32 -0.25
N THR A 482 -1.43 -21.33 -1.03
CA THR A 482 -0.50 -22.24 -1.71
C THR A 482 -0.84 -22.33 -3.20
N ALA A 483 0.12 -22.06 -4.07
CA ALA A 483 0.06 -22.38 -5.49
C ALA A 483 0.76 -23.71 -5.78
N THR A 484 0.10 -24.61 -6.52
CA THR A 484 0.67 -25.89 -6.94
C THR A 484 0.69 -26.03 -8.45
N LYS A 485 1.85 -26.36 -9.03
CA LYS A 485 1.98 -26.64 -10.48
C LYS A 485 3.12 -27.64 -10.70
N ASN A 486 2.93 -28.62 -11.58
CA ASN A 486 3.96 -29.61 -11.92
C ASN A 486 4.58 -30.35 -10.71
N SER A 487 3.78 -30.65 -9.69
CA SER A 487 4.22 -31.27 -8.41
C SER A 487 5.17 -30.41 -7.57
N LYS A 488 5.31 -29.12 -7.89
CA LYS A 488 5.98 -28.11 -7.08
C LYS A 488 4.94 -27.22 -6.40
N THR A 489 5.33 -26.56 -5.32
CA THR A 489 4.47 -25.65 -4.55
C THR A 489 5.19 -24.35 -4.22
N ALA A 490 4.47 -23.24 -4.25
CA ALA A 490 4.88 -21.95 -3.67
C ALA A 490 3.80 -21.49 -2.70
N THR A 491 4.18 -20.75 -1.66
CA THR A 491 3.25 -20.31 -0.61
C THR A 491 3.44 -18.86 -0.27
N ASP A 492 2.35 -18.21 0.10
CA ASP A 492 2.33 -16.89 0.72
C ASP A 492 1.44 -16.95 1.98
N THR A 493 1.62 -16.00 2.89
CA THR A 493 0.93 -16.01 4.20
C THR A 493 0.38 -14.65 4.59
N ILE A 494 -0.79 -14.67 5.21
CA ILE A 494 -1.47 -13.48 5.71
C ILE A 494 -1.65 -13.62 7.22
N SER A 495 -1.17 -12.63 7.97
CA SER A 495 -1.42 -12.55 9.41
C SER A 495 -2.82 -12.04 9.68
N VAL A 496 -3.67 -12.85 10.30
CA VAL A 496 -5.04 -12.49 10.66
C VAL A 496 -5.12 -12.22 12.14
N THR A 497 -5.45 -11.00 12.52
CA THR A 497 -5.78 -10.62 13.88
C THR A 497 -7.29 -10.50 14.01
N VAL A 498 -7.85 -11.21 14.97
CA VAL A 498 -9.27 -11.17 15.31
C VAL A 498 -9.43 -10.45 16.63
N ASP A 499 -10.00 -9.25 16.59
CA ASP A 499 -10.24 -8.45 17.79
C ASP A 499 -11.46 -8.96 18.56
N SER A 500 -11.43 -8.75 19.88
CA SER A 500 -12.63 -8.95 20.70
C SER A 500 -13.70 -7.98 20.25
N ALA A 501 -14.88 -8.48 19.89
CA ALA A 501 -15.98 -7.63 19.47
C ALA A 501 -16.28 -6.59 20.57
N VAL A 502 -16.60 -5.36 20.16
CA VAL A 502 -17.07 -4.29 21.05
C VAL A 502 -18.57 -4.46 21.20
N ALA A 503 -19.03 -4.66 22.44
CA ALA A 503 -20.43 -4.95 22.71
C ALA A 503 -21.31 -3.75 22.40
N THR A 504 -22.31 -3.96 21.54
CA THR A 504 -23.33 -2.96 21.26
C THR A 504 -24.12 -2.65 22.53
N THR A 505 -24.45 -1.38 22.76
CA THR A 505 -25.32 -0.96 23.87
C THR A 505 -26.71 -0.56 23.38
N SER A 506 -26.83 -0.13 22.13
CA SER A 506 -28.11 0.12 21.45
C SER A 506 -27.93 0.11 19.93
N ILE A 507 -29.01 -0.24 19.22
CA ILE A 507 -29.14 -0.11 17.77
C ILE A 507 -30.44 0.63 17.44
N ALA A 508 -30.48 1.30 16.28
CA ALA A 508 -31.71 1.92 15.79
C ALA A 508 -31.71 2.04 14.26
N PHE A 509 -32.84 1.75 13.62
CA PHE A 509 -33.08 2.03 12.20
C PHE A 509 -33.35 3.52 11.97
N GLU A 510 -32.60 4.13 11.04
CA GLU A 510 -32.78 5.50 10.62
C GLU A 510 -32.74 5.61 9.07
N PRO A 511 -33.90 5.69 8.39
CA PRO A 511 -35.26 5.83 8.94
C PRO A 511 -35.84 4.51 9.49
N ASN A 512 -36.77 4.62 10.44
CA ASN A 512 -37.46 3.47 11.07
C ASN A 512 -38.66 2.89 10.28
N SER A 513 -38.87 3.35 9.04
CA SER A 513 -39.90 2.80 8.15
C SER A 513 -39.53 2.94 6.68
N VAL A 514 -40.03 2.02 5.86
CA VAL A 514 -39.83 2.00 4.41
C VAL A 514 -41.08 1.51 3.67
N THR A 515 -41.33 2.08 2.49
CA THR A 515 -42.38 1.62 1.56
C THR A 515 -41.74 1.06 0.29
N LEU A 516 -42.07 -0.17 -0.07
CA LEU A 516 -41.52 -0.91 -1.21
C LEU A 516 -42.64 -1.39 -2.13
N ASN A 517 -42.38 -1.48 -3.43
CA ASN A 517 -43.25 -2.18 -4.37
C ASN A 517 -42.87 -3.66 -4.44
N THR A 518 -43.85 -4.55 -4.71
CA THR A 518 -43.59 -5.98 -4.91
C THR A 518 -42.44 -6.21 -5.90
N GLY A 519 -41.44 -6.99 -5.49
CA GLY A 519 -40.22 -7.30 -6.24
C GLY A 519 -39.03 -6.37 -5.97
N GLN A 520 -39.21 -5.26 -5.24
CA GLN A 520 -38.09 -4.40 -4.85
C GLN A 520 -37.31 -4.97 -3.67
N THR A 521 -36.01 -4.66 -3.62
CA THR A 521 -35.13 -4.97 -2.50
C THR A 521 -34.72 -3.70 -1.75
N TYR A 522 -34.39 -3.83 -0.47
CA TYR A 522 -33.95 -2.75 0.40
C TYR A 522 -32.88 -3.24 1.38
N ASN A 523 -31.76 -2.54 1.49
CA ASN A 523 -30.69 -2.90 2.42
C ASN A 523 -30.97 -2.27 3.80
N ALA A 524 -31.59 -3.03 4.71
CA ALA A 524 -31.93 -2.51 6.03
C ALA A 524 -30.69 -2.37 6.95
N GLU A 525 -29.63 -3.14 6.74
CA GLU A 525 -28.42 -3.08 7.57
C GLU A 525 -27.71 -1.72 7.47
N GLU A 526 -27.67 -1.14 6.27
CA GLU A 526 -27.02 0.16 6.00
C GLU A 526 -27.69 1.34 6.76
N THR A 527 -28.96 1.19 7.16
CA THR A 527 -29.68 2.23 7.89
C THR A 527 -29.62 2.07 9.40
N ILE A 528 -28.95 1.03 9.90
CA ILE A 528 -28.77 0.82 11.34
C ILE A 528 -27.67 1.73 11.87
N THR A 529 -28.02 2.51 12.88
CA THR A 529 -27.07 3.21 13.74
C THR A 529 -26.71 2.32 14.94
N VAL A 530 -25.44 2.28 15.34
CA VAL A 530 -24.96 1.49 16.48
C VAL A 530 -24.28 2.37 17.52
N THR A 531 -24.45 2.04 18.79
CA THR A 531 -23.77 2.73 19.90
C THR A 531 -23.01 1.72 20.77
N PRO A 532 -21.74 1.98 21.14
CA PRO A 532 -20.88 3.03 20.60
C PRO A 532 -20.67 2.85 19.09
N SER A 533 -20.27 3.90 18.36
CA SER A 533 -20.19 3.87 16.89
C SER A 533 -19.18 2.85 16.33
N ASN A 534 -18.29 2.33 17.17
CA ASN A 534 -17.33 1.26 16.87
C ASN A 534 -17.78 -0.13 17.36
N ALA A 535 -19.03 -0.29 17.80
CA ALA A 535 -19.59 -1.58 18.21
C ALA A 535 -19.73 -2.55 17.04
N SER A 536 -19.76 -3.85 17.36
CA SER A 536 -19.95 -4.92 16.38
C SER A 536 -21.28 -4.78 15.65
N ARG A 537 -21.24 -4.83 14.32
CA ARG A 537 -22.41 -4.74 13.43
C ARG A 537 -22.90 -6.11 12.97
N ILE A 538 -22.82 -7.09 13.86
CA ILE A 538 -23.35 -8.43 13.59
C ILE A 538 -24.79 -8.45 14.08
N PHE A 539 -25.70 -8.59 13.13
CA PHE A 539 -27.14 -8.55 13.36
C PHE A 539 -27.78 -9.86 12.93
N LEU A 540 -28.89 -10.18 13.56
CA LEU A 540 -29.82 -11.20 13.09
C LEU A 540 -31.13 -10.50 12.76
N PHE A 541 -31.63 -10.72 11.54
CA PHE A 541 -32.87 -10.14 11.06
C PHE A 541 -33.97 -11.20 10.99
N ASP A 542 -35.19 -10.82 11.35
CA ASP A 542 -36.38 -11.65 11.20
C ASP A 542 -37.54 -10.84 10.63
N SER A 543 -38.41 -11.49 9.84
CA SER A 543 -39.61 -10.85 9.31
C SER A 543 -40.85 -11.35 10.04
N SER A 544 -41.69 -10.43 10.50
CA SER A 544 -42.99 -10.81 11.07
C SER A 544 -43.97 -11.37 10.04
N ASN A 545 -43.73 -11.17 8.74
CA ASN A 545 -44.58 -11.69 7.68
C ASN A 545 -43.86 -11.84 6.32
N ASP A 546 -43.25 -12.99 6.10
CA ASP A 546 -42.57 -13.36 4.84
C ASP A 546 -43.48 -13.34 3.60
N SER A 547 -44.80 -13.47 3.76
CA SER A 547 -45.73 -13.36 2.63
C SER A 547 -45.87 -11.91 2.11
N VAL A 548 -45.43 -10.93 2.90
CA VAL A 548 -45.41 -9.51 2.57
C VAL A 548 -43.99 -9.05 2.26
N ALA A 549 -43.01 -9.32 3.13
CA ALA A 549 -41.61 -9.02 2.90
C ALA A 549 -40.73 -10.08 3.56
N THR A 550 -39.78 -10.66 2.82
CA THR A 550 -38.74 -11.53 3.41
C THR A 550 -37.50 -10.69 3.72
N VAL A 551 -36.67 -11.15 4.66
CA VAL A 551 -35.35 -10.57 4.92
C VAL A 551 -34.31 -11.68 4.90
N ASN A 552 -33.15 -11.40 4.33
CA ASN A 552 -32.01 -12.29 4.49
C ASN A 552 -31.46 -12.14 5.91
N GLU A 553 -31.49 -13.23 6.67
CA GLU A 553 -31.17 -13.27 8.10
C GLU A 553 -29.78 -12.73 8.45
N ASP A 554 -28.82 -12.86 7.52
CA ASP A 554 -27.41 -12.47 7.72
C ASP A 554 -27.06 -11.10 7.13
N THR A 555 -27.72 -10.70 6.03
CA THR A 555 -27.34 -9.49 5.26
C THR A 555 -28.32 -8.33 5.40
N GLY A 556 -29.46 -8.53 6.09
CA GLY A 556 -30.47 -7.48 6.27
C GLY A 556 -31.14 -7.01 4.97
N VAL A 557 -30.93 -7.70 3.84
CA VAL A 557 -31.57 -7.37 2.56
C VAL A 557 -33.02 -7.82 2.59
N VAL A 558 -33.93 -6.86 2.63
CA VAL A 558 -35.38 -7.06 2.59
C VAL A 558 -35.85 -7.17 1.14
N THR A 559 -36.66 -8.18 0.83
CA THR A 559 -37.31 -8.36 -0.48
C THR A 559 -38.82 -8.25 -0.32
N ALA A 560 -39.45 -7.33 -1.05
CA ALA A 560 -40.90 -7.15 -1.04
C ALA A 560 -41.60 -8.27 -1.83
N VAL A 561 -42.41 -9.10 -1.16
CA VAL A 561 -43.04 -10.31 -1.73
C VAL A 561 -44.50 -10.11 -2.11
N GLY A 562 -45.29 -9.47 -1.25
CA GLY A 562 -46.75 -9.35 -1.43
C GLY A 562 -47.30 -8.10 -0.77
N ALA A 563 -48.41 -7.58 -1.29
CA ALA A 563 -48.97 -6.35 -0.76
C ALA A 563 -49.46 -6.50 0.69
N GLY A 564 -49.11 -5.55 1.56
CA GLY A 564 -49.44 -5.59 2.97
C GLY A 564 -48.42 -4.86 3.82
N THR A 565 -48.44 -5.13 5.12
CA THR A 565 -47.48 -4.60 6.08
C THR A 565 -46.73 -5.73 6.77
N ALA A 566 -45.43 -5.58 6.91
CA ALA A 566 -44.55 -6.44 7.68
C ALA A 566 -43.66 -5.58 8.59
N SER A 567 -43.00 -6.21 9.53
CA SER A 567 -41.93 -5.60 10.32
C SER A 567 -40.69 -6.46 10.20
N ILE A 568 -39.53 -5.82 10.12
CA ILE A 568 -38.23 -6.48 10.17
C ILE A 568 -37.62 -6.18 11.51
N ASP A 569 -37.55 -7.19 12.36
CA ASP A 569 -36.90 -7.09 13.66
C ASP A 569 -35.41 -7.34 13.46
N VAL A 570 -34.57 -6.56 14.15
CA VAL A 570 -33.13 -6.74 14.17
C VAL A 570 -32.67 -6.86 15.61
N ILE A 571 -31.77 -7.80 15.87
CA ILE A 571 -31.11 -7.96 17.16
C ILE A 571 -29.61 -7.95 16.96
N SER A 572 -28.88 -7.20 17.79
CA SER A 572 -27.43 -7.30 17.85
C SER A 572 -27.02 -8.63 18.48
N VAL A 573 -26.26 -9.42 17.73
CA VAL A 573 -25.76 -10.73 18.17
C VAL A 573 -24.70 -10.58 19.26
N TYR A 574 -24.03 -9.42 19.32
CA TYR A 574 -22.96 -9.14 20.27
C TYR A 574 -23.17 -7.83 21.03
N GLY A 575 -23.77 -7.94 22.22
CA GLY A 575 -24.11 -6.80 23.08
C GLY A 575 -25.58 -6.79 23.48
N LYS A 576 -26.17 -5.61 23.58
CA LYS A 576 -27.58 -5.34 23.80
C LYS A 576 -28.06 -4.34 22.75
N GLY A 577 -29.24 -4.60 22.19
CA GLY A 577 -29.86 -3.73 21.21
C GLY A 577 -30.73 -4.56 20.29
N ASP A 578 -31.97 -4.16 20.20
CA ASP A 578 -32.98 -4.64 19.27
C ASP A 578 -33.73 -3.42 18.74
N ASP A 579 -34.17 -3.49 17.49
CA ASP A 579 -35.07 -2.49 16.91
C ASP A 579 -35.94 -3.13 15.82
N THR A 580 -36.96 -2.39 15.38
CA THR A 580 -37.94 -2.86 14.40
C THR A 580 -38.11 -1.85 13.27
N LEU A 581 -37.86 -2.27 12.04
CA LEU A 581 -38.16 -1.50 10.82
C LEU A 581 -39.58 -1.82 10.36
N ALA A 582 -40.42 -0.79 10.21
CA ALA A 582 -41.75 -0.96 9.63
C ALA A 582 -41.68 -1.01 8.09
N VAL A 583 -42.18 -2.09 7.47
CA VAL A 583 -42.18 -2.27 6.01
C VAL A 583 -43.60 -2.28 5.48
N THR A 584 -43.90 -1.36 4.56
CA THR A 584 -45.16 -1.38 3.80
C THR A 584 -44.88 -1.81 2.37
N VAL A 585 -45.50 -2.89 1.92
CA VAL A 585 -45.39 -3.35 0.52
C VAL A 585 -46.65 -3.02 -0.25
N THR A 586 -46.51 -2.29 -1.35
CA THR A 586 -47.59 -1.98 -2.29
C THR A 586 -47.57 -2.96 -3.45
N ALA A 587 -48.76 -3.42 -3.88
CA ALA A 587 -48.89 -4.33 -5.00
C ALA A 587 -48.34 -3.70 -6.29
N THR A 588 -47.42 -4.39 -6.96
CA THR A 588 -47.05 -4.06 -8.33
C THR A 588 -48.11 -4.64 -9.26
N SER A 589 -48.95 -3.79 -9.83
CA SER A 589 -49.96 -4.19 -10.81
C SER A 589 -49.50 -3.87 -12.23
N SER A 590 -49.29 -4.91 -13.02
CA SER A 590 -49.07 -4.83 -14.47
C SER A 590 -50.29 -5.37 -15.22
N GLY A 591 -50.76 -4.64 -16.23
CA GLY A 591 -51.76 -5.11 -17.18
C GLY A 591 -51.37 -4.71 -18.60
N THR A 592 -51.63 -5.60 -19.57
CA THR A 592 -51.57 -5.28 -21.01
C THR A 592 -52.99 -4.94 -21.46
N TYR A 593 -53.16 -3.79 -22.11
CA TYR A 593 -54.49 -3.28 -22.50
C TYR A 593 -54.60 -3.20 -24.01
N THR A 594 -55.71 -3.71 -24.55
CA THR A 594 -56.02 -3.66 -25.98
C THR A 594 -57.06 -2.57 -26.24
N ILE A 595 -56.73 -1.62 -27.11
CA ILE A 595 -57.67 -0.60 -27.57
C ILE A 595 -58.24 -1.03 -28.93
N GLY A 596 -59.56 -1.23 -28.98
CA GLY A 596 -60.29 -1.66 -30.17
C GLY A 596 -61.12 -0.52 -30.77
N TRP A 597 -61.06 -0.36 -32.09
CA TRP A 597 -61.90 0.57 -32.84
C TRP A 597 -63.08 -0.16 -33.46
N GLY A 598 -64.30 0.32 -33.26
CA GLY A 598 -65.52 -0.30 -33.81
C GLY A 598 -66.38 0.70 -34.59
N THR A 599 -67.07 0.23 -35.62
CA THR A 599 -68.06 1.02 -36.36
C THR A 599 -69.42 0.96 -35.65
N ALA A 600 -70.05 2.12 -35.42
CA ALA A 600 -71.44 2.19 -35.01
C ALA A 600 -72.32 2.46 -36.24
N SER A 601 -73.28 1.57 -36.53
CA SER A 601 -74.34 1.83 -37.51
C SER A 601 -75.68 1.98 -36.78
N GLY A 602 -76.22 3.18 -36.71
CA GLY A 602 -77.53 3.46 -36.10
C GLY A 602 -77.94 4.92 -36.22
N ASP A 603 -79.18 5.15 -36.64
CA ASP A 603 -79.73 6.38 -37.20
C ASP A 603 -79.75 7.62 -36.29
N ASN A 604 -79.50 8.77 -36.94
CA ASN A 604 -79.95 10.14 -36.71
C ASN A 604 -80.52 10.51 -35.32
N GLY A 605 -79.62 10.97 -34.44
CA GLY A 605 -79.93 11.93 -33.39
C GLY A 605 -78.87 13.02 -33.39
N THR A 606 -79.23 14.26 -33.71
CA THR A 606 -78.33 15.42 -33.62
C THR A 606 -78.06 15.69 -32.14
N PHE A 607 -76.89 15.30 -31.64
CA PHE A 607 -76.43 15.67 -30.30
C PHE A 607 -75.43 16.81 -30.42
N THR A 608 -75.79 17.98 -29.90
CA THR A 608 -74.88 19.11 -29.76
C THR A 608 -73.82 18.77 -28.70
N ASN A 609 -72.54 18.81 -29.11
CA ASN A 609 -71.33 18.78 -28.28
C ASN A 609 -71.52 18.29 -26.84
N PHE A 610 -71.31 16.99 -26.59
CA PHE A 610 -71.07 16.54 -25.22
C PHE A 610 -69.73 17.12 -24.75
N SER A 611 -69.77 17.78 -23.59
CA SER A 611 -68.57 18.23 -22.87
C SER A 611 -67.70 17.03 -22.51
N ALA A 612 -66.38 17.26 -22.38
CA ALA A 612 -65.37 16.26 -22.06
C ALA A 612 -65.89 15.19 -21.07
N VAL A 613 -66.04 13.95 -21.56
CA VAL A 613 -66.37 12.82 -20.71
C VAL A 613 -65.08 12.30 -20.11
N SER A 614 -65.02 12.24 -18.78
CA SER A 614 -63.92 11.59 -18.06
C SER A 614 -64.45 10.37 -17.31
N GLY A 615 -63.63 9.34 -17.25
CA GLY A 615 -63.98 8.09 -16.59
C GLY A 615 -62.75 7.24 -16.28
N THR A 616 -62.94 6.30 -15.36
CA THR A 616 -61.98 5.25 -15.04
C THR A 616 -62.34 4.00 -15.82
N ALA A 617 -61.39 3.45 -16.57
CA ALA A 617 -61.60 2.21 -17.31
C ALA A 617 -61.71 1.05 -16.30
N ASP A 618 -60.72 0.86 -15.42
CA ASP A 618 -60.71 -0.26 -14.47
C ASP A 618 -59.83 -0.04 -13.23
N GLY A 619 -59.64 1.22 -12.84
CA GLY A 619 -58.79 1.57 -11.69
C GLY A 619 -57.29 1.62 -11.99
N PHE A 620 -56.88 1.39 -13.25
CA PHE A 620 -55.50 1.58 -13.72
C PHE A 620 -55.35 2.75 -14.69
N LEU A 621 -56.30 2.90 -15.62
CA LEU A 621 -56.33 3.94 -16.63
C LEU A 621 -57.46 4.93 -16.41
N SER A 622 -57.16 6.21 -16.66
CA SER A 622 -58.17 7.26 -16.82
C SER A 622 -58.18 7.79 -18.26
N TYR A 623 -59.36 8.14 -18.74
CA TYR A 623 -59.52 8.89 -19.99
C TYR A 623 -60.25 10.18 -19.70
N THR A 624 -59.81 11.28 -20.33
CA THR A 624 -60.25 12.63 -19.96
C THR A 624 -60.88 13.43 -21.10
N THR A 625 -60.62 13.06 -22.36
CA THR A 625 -61.20 13.73 -23.51
C THR A 625 -61.51 12.72 -24.61
N ALA A 626 -62.77 12.59 -24.98
CA ALA A 626 -63.16 11.99 -26.25
C ALA A 626 -63.96 13.05 -27.00
N GLN A 627 -63.34 13.74 -27.97
CA GLN A 627 -64.11 14.48 -28.96
C GLN A 627 -64.66 13.45 -29.93
N ASN A 628 -65.92 13.07 -29.73
CA ASN A 628 -66.58 12.09 -30.56
C ASN A 628 -67.79 12.71 -31.24
N ASN A 629 -67.78 12.72 -32.58
CA ASN A 629 -68.93 13.11 -33.40
C ASN A 629 -69.91 11.94 -33.63
N ALA A 630 -69.75 10.82 -32.91
CA ALA A 630 -70.63 9.66 -32.97
C ALA A 630 -71.77 9.73 -31.93
N SER A 631 -72.85 9.01 -32.22
CA SER A 631 -74.08 8.94 -31.42
C SER A 631 -73.97 8.09 -30.14
N SER A 632 -72.77 7.63 -29.76
CA SER A 632 -72.55 6.75 -28.59
C SER A 632 -71.28 7.11 -27.83
N ALA A 633 -71.37 7.14 -26.49
CA ALA A 633 -70.22 7.36 -25.61
C ALA A 633 -69.22 6.19 -25.69
N PRO A 634 -67.93 6.40 -25.34
CA PRO A 634 -66.98 5.31 -25.18
C PRO A 634 -67.55 4.25 -24.23
N ALA A 635 -67.38 2.98 -24.59
CA ALA A 635 -67.85 1.86 -23.79
C ALA A 635 -66.65 1.04 -23.32
N TYR A 636 -66.56 0.83 -22.00
CA TYR A 636 -65.57 -0.06 -21.43
C TYR A 636 -66.18 -1.41 -21.13
N ASN A 637 -65.56 -2.48 -21.63
CA ASN A 637 -65.91 -3.84 -21.27
C ASN A 637 -64.94 -4.36 -20.21
N ASP A 638 -65.42 -4.39 -18.97
CA ASP A 638 -64.61 -4.79 -17.81
C ASP A 638 -64.17 -6.26 -17.85
N SER A 639 -64.94 -7.13 -18.53
CA SER A 639 -64.61 -8.55 -18.66
C SER A 639 -63.48 -8.81 -19.66
N SER A 640 -63.42 -8.05 -20.76
CA SER A 640 -62.37 -8.18 -21.78
C SER A 640 -61.26 -7.13 -21.67
N LYS A 641 -61.35 -6.23 -20.68
CA LYS A 641 -60.45 -5.08 -20.49
C LYS A 641 -60.29 -4.23 -21.74
N GLU A 642 -61.36 -4.13 -22.51
CA GLU A 642 -61.38 -3.49 -23.83
C GLU A 642 -62.09 -2.13 -23.74
N LEU A 643 -61.37 -1.06 -24.07
CA LEU A 643 -61.98 0.26 -24.28
C LEU A 643 -62.37 0.41 -25.75
N ARG A 644 -63.66 0.57 -26.03
CA ARG A 644 -64.19 0.74 -27.37
C ARG A 644 -64.50 2.19 -27.69
N LEU A 645 -63.96 2.65 -28.81
CA LEU A 645 -64.23 3.96 -29.38
C LEU A 645 -65.05 3.80 -30.65
N TYR A 646 -66.13 4.57 -30.75
CA TYR A 646 -67.02 4.62 -31.90
C TYR A 646 -66.78 5.90 -32.67
N TYR A 647 -66.78 5.89 -34.00
CA TYR A 647 -66.69 7.11 -34.82
C TYR A 647 -67.83 7.14 -35.85
N ALA A 648 -68.23 8.33 -36.28
CA ALA A 648 -69.21 8.51 -37.35
C ALA A 648 -68.53 8.36 -38.73
N SER A 649 -69.23 7.75 -39.69
CA SER A 649 -68.73 7.45 -41.06
C SER A 649 -68.28 8.68 -41.89
N ASN A 650 -68.47 9.90 -41.38
CA ASN A 650 -68.32 11.13 -42.16
C ASN A 650 -66.96 11.84 -41.96
N GLY A 651 -65.92 11.10 -41.56
CA GLY A 651 -64.52 11.50 -41.78
C GLY A 651 -63.95 12.57 -40.86
N SER A 652 -64.56 12.86 -39.71
CA SER A 652 -63.92 13.68 -38.68
C SER A 652 -63.28 12.76 -37.64
N GLY A 653 -61.95 12.75 -37.56
CA GLY A 653 -61.20 11.89 -36.64
C GLY A 653 -61.59 12.08 -35.17
N CYS A 654 -61.32 11.06 -34.35
CA CYS A 654 -61.51 11.09 -32.90
C CYS A 654 -60.14 11.08 -32.22
N SER A 655 -59.96 11.85 -31.14
CA SER A 655 -58.78 11.79 -30.28
C SER A 655 -59.21 11.39 -28.86
N ILE A 656 -58.39 10.54 -28.24
CA ILE A 656 -58.50 10.18 -26.83
C ILE A 656 -57.16 10.36 -26.14
N THR A 657 -57.17 11.00 -24.97
CA THR A 657 -56.00 10.99 -24.08
C THR A 657 -56.21 9.95 -22.99
N ILE A 658 -55.30 8.99 -22.93
CA ILE A 658 -55.26 7.95 -21.91
C ILE A 658 -54.05 8.23 -21.03
N ALA A 659 -54.27 8.33 -19.72
CA ALA A 659 -53.21 8.59 -18.76
C ALA A 659 -53.20 7.53 -17.65
N PRO A 660 -52.01 7.11 -17.19
CA PRO A 660 -51.87 6.30 -15.99
C PRO A 660 -52.42 7.05 -14.79
N LEU A 661 -53.07 6.34 -13.88
CA LEU A 661 -53.32 6.89 -12.55
C LEU A 661 -52.00 7.05 -11.79
N ALA A 662 -51.93 8.05 -10.93
CA ALA A 662 -50.72 8.38 -10.18
C ALA A 662 -50.21 7.16 -9.39
N GLY A 663 -48.91 6.85 -9.53
CA GLY A 663 -48.26 5.71 -8.86
C GLY A 663 -48.24 4.40 -9.63
N MET A 664 -48.75 4.36 -10.88
CA MET A 664 -48.77 3.16 -11.72
C MET A 664 -47.73 3.21 -12.85
N ILE A 665 -47.05 2.09 -13.13
CA ILE A 665 -46.07 1.95 -14.24
C ILE A 665 -46.69 1.11 -15.37
N TYR A 666 -46.64 1.62 -16.61
CA TYR A 666 -47.09 0.91 -17.81
C TYR A 666 -45.90 0.36 -18.59
N THR A 667 -45.96 -0.91 -18.96
CA THR A 667 -44.90 -1.59 -19.70
C THR A 667 -45.16 -1.65 -21.21
N GLY A 668 -46.38 -1.34 -21.67
CA GLY A 668 -46.73 -1.24 -23.09
C GLY A 668 -48.23 -1.02 -23.35
N PHE A 669 -48.59 -0.70 -24.59
CA PHE A 669 -49.96 -0.66 -25.09
C PHE A 669 -50.02 -1.31 -26.48
N GLU A 670 -51.13 -1.98 -26.80
CA GLU A 670 -51.36 -2.55 -28.13
C GLU A 670 -52.64 -1.96 -28.74
N ILE A 671 -52.53 -1.41 -29.95
CA ILE A 671 -53.65 -0.84 -30.69
C ILE A 671 -54.01 -1.79 -31.83
N THR A 672 -55.24 -2.29 -31.82
CA THR A 672 -55.76 -3.17 -32.87
C THR A 672 -56.95 -2.51 -33.56
N THR A 673 -56.91 -2.41 -34.90
CA THR A 673 -58.02 -1.83 -35.69
C THR A 673 -58.72 -2.89 -36.54
N SER A 674 -60.04 -2.80 -36.65
CA SER A 674 -60.81 -3.58 -37.62
C SER A 674 -60.86 -2.85 -38.97
N SER A 675 -60.07 -3.33 -39.94
CA SER A 675 -60.10 -3.02 -41.38
C SER A 675 -60.07 -1.55 -41.84
N GLY A 676 -58.98 -1.16 -42.52
CA GLY A 676 -58.95 -0.05 -43.48
C GLY A 676 -58.57 1.33 -42.95
N TYR A 677 -58.30 1.47 -41.65
CA TYR A 677 -57.97 2.76 -41.04
C TYR A 677 -56.74 2.65 -40.14
N SER A 678 -55.84 3.64 -40.25
CA SER A 678 -54.68 3.79 -39.38
C SER A 678 -54.99 4.85 -38.31
N PRO A 679 -54.97 4.49 -37.01
CA PRO A 679 -55.01 5.50 -35.95
C PRO A 679 -53.71 6.31 -36.00
N THR A 680 -53.80 7.61 -35.73
CA THR A 680 -52.61 8.47 -35.56
C THR A 680 -52.42 8.75 -34.07
#